data_AF-A0A135SAL3-F1
#
_entry.id   AF-A0A135SAL3-F1
#
_cell.length_a   1.000
_cell.length_b   1.000
_cell.length_c   1.000
_cell.angle_alpha   90.00
_cell.angle_beta   90.00
_cell.angle_gamma   90.00
#
_symmetry.space_group_name_H-M   'P 1'
#
loop_
_entity.id
_entity.type
_entity.pdbx_description
1 polymer ?
#
loop_
_entity_poly.entity_id
_entity_poly.type
_entity_poly.pdbx_seq_one_letter_code
_entity_poly.pdbx_strand_id
1 'polypeptide(L)'
;MAAKYAAQDLSDAALGGPIGLKDGYFVDNYGRTLTLHGLNISGASKLPMTPNGLSHLTDGFFEHRTVTFIGRPFPLEDAPLHFRRLQAWGLPLIRLLVTWESIGHSGPDPETDVDLEYIDYLRQLIEIMPKYGVKCFICAHQDVWSRFSGGSGAPGWTFEVAGLDVEAFTETGAAYVHGQDELRRATAPVNEKEPSGPFVWPSGYQKIAASTMATLFWAGDALAPKLQCQRSKNGRDETVSAQEFLQSAFIEAFGRLADEVAGLEACVGFEPLNEPHRGLVNLHGFDGWNYDTDLHIGYYPSLTQALALASGYAQEVNYYVKSWPFPTRISHKTVVDPKGRSAWLAAKPSASKPQNHGLGECVWRAHGVWEWDEAKKGPKVFQQDYFEADHRPGREGKPLEWYRDFYGPFLKRFSERVSRKSSRQFCFFEPIPNEFVPPWVSQDGKVDEAGQKQTYATKTIIDTPRPENLVFAPHFYDLNVLFSKHHSWMSVNVQGLSRGMFILKALYFGAKALRQNYRAQLANILKYGQKSLGTHVPALIGEVGIPYDINGGEAFKTGNYDKLRELMHALVSAMEDNNLAFTLWNYNPDNRVEYGDGWNKEDFSVVNGDTEAKPGHILPDYANEAHENDELYRGGRVLDVIIRPYAVKIAGRHVRSDWDPRTLHYEFEWTSEAENDAKNSKSQPEKSRTTEIFVPKYHYAQRNIDIKVSDGEWSYDPDLATLYVQHDGSKSTHRLTIDITNIPRHLMETVERRRRAFPPSFPLSLISPSTELAIEELMMPMLLPGLLVILLAVVTMFV
;
A
#
# COMPACT_ATOMS: atom_id res chain seq x y z
N MET A 1 20.88 -37.27 -3.27
CA MET A 1 19.59 -36.77 -3.76
C MET A 1 19.71 -35.26 -3.86
N ALA A 2 19.31 -34.65 -4.99
CA ALA A 2 19.23 -33.19 -5.04
C ALA A 2 18.21 -32.71 -3.99
N ALA A 3 18.49 -31.60 -3.30
CA ALA A 3 17.56 -31.05 -2.32
C ALA A 3 16.24 -30.66 -3.03
N LYS A 4 15.10 -31.11 -2.48
CA LYS A 4 13.76 -30.68 -2.90
C LYS A 4 13.36 -29.47 -2.06
N TYR A 5 12.80 -28.45 -2.71
CA TYR A 5 12.34 -27.21 -2.08
C TYR A 5 10.83 -27.07 -2.28
N ALA A 6 10.16 -26.36 -1.37
CA ALA A 6 8.75 -26.06 -1.53
C ALA A 6 8.50 -25.11 -2.72
N ALA A 7 7.30 -25.14 -3.32
CA ALA A 7 6.95 -24.31 -4.47
C ALA A 7 7.15 -22.82 -4.16
N GLN A 8 6.69 -22.37 -2.99
CA GLN A 8 6.79 -21.02 -2.48
C GLN A 8 8.19 -20.65 -1.93
N ASP A 9 9.16 -21.56 -1.96
CA ASP A 9 10.53 -21.24 -1.58
C ASP A 9 11.20 -20.37 -2.66
N LEU A 10 11.45 -19.11 -2.33
CA LEU A 10 12.12 -18.12 -3.18
C LEU A 10 13.62 -17.97 -2.88
N SER A 11 14.24 -18.87 -2.10
CA SER A 11 15.69 -18.84 -1.91
C SER A 11 16.43 -19.04 -3.25
N ASP A 12 17.62 -18.47 -3.40
CA ASP A 12 18.49 -18.66 -4.55
C ASP A 12 18.81 -20.16 -4.74
N ALA A 13 18.86 -20.92 -3.65
CA ALA A 13 19.03 -22.37 -3.69
C ALA A 13 17.85 -23.09 -4.39
N ALA A 14 16.62 -22.63 -4.16
CA ALA A 14 15.42 -23.15 -4.81
C ALA A 14 15.27 -22.67 -6.27
N LEU A 15 15.65 -21.41 -6.53
CA LEU A 15 15.52 -20.72 -7.82
C LEU A 15 16.71 -20.92 -8.77
N GLY A 16 17.82 -21.47 -8.29
CA GLY A 16 19.08 -21.58 -9.03
C GLY A 16 19.90 -20.29 -9.07
N GLY A 17 19.51 -19.26 -8.32
CA GLY A 17 20.14 -17.95 -8.18
C GLY A 17 19.10 -16.83 -8.01
N PRO A 18 19.43 -15.55 -8.31
CA PRO A 18 18.53 -14.44 -8.09
C PRO A 18 17.25 -14.54 -8.93
N ILE A 19 16.21 -13.85 -8.46
CA ILE A 19 15.10 -13.44 -9.33
C ILE A 19 15.66 -12.48 -10.41
N GLY A 20 15.30 -12.74 -11.66
CA GLY A 20 15.58 -11.86 -12.80
C GLY A 20 14.30 -11.28 -13.40
N LEU A 21 14.46 -10.37 -14.37
CA LEU A 21 13.36 -9.82 -15.16
C LEU A 21 13.52 -10.24 -16.63
N LYS A 22 12.44 -10.72 -17.26
CA LYS A 22 12.42 -11.06 -18.68
C LYS A 22 11.03 -10.84 -19.27
N ASP A 23 10.94 -10.06 -20.34
CA ASP A 23 9.72 -9.87 -21.14
C ASP A 23 8.45 -9.51 -20.33
N GLY A 24 8.59 -8.69 -19.28
CA GLY A 24 7.48 -8.28 -18.42
C GLY A 24 7.17 -9.23 -17.26
N TYR A 25 8.04 -10.21 -17.01
CA TYR A 25 7.87 -11.22 -15.97
C TYR A 25 9.06 -11.28 -15.02
N PHE A 26 8.79 -11.67 -13.78
CA PHE A 26 9.81 -12.17 -12.85
C PHE A 26 10.18 -13.59 -13.27
N VAL A 27 11.47 -13.91 -13.30
CA VAL A 27 11.96 -15.23 -13.71
C VAL A 27 13.00 -15.77 -12.75
N ASP A 28 13.08 -17.10 -12.65
CA ASP A 28 14.19 -17.77 -11.98
C ASP A 28 15.32 -18.14 -12.96
N ASN A 29 16.42 -18.69 -12.43
CA ASN A 29 17.58 -19.08 -13.22
C ASN A 29 17.38 -20.37 -14.04
N TYR A 30 16.22 -21.01 -13.92
CA TYR A 30 15.81 -22.11 -14.80
C TYR A 30 14.94 -21.61 -15.97
N GLY A 31 14.68 -20.30 -16.05
CA GLY A 31 13.87 -19.68 -17.10
C GLY A 31 12.37 -19.77 -16.85
N ARG A 32 11.95 -20.14 -15.63
CA ARG A 32 10.53 -20.23 -15.26
C ARG A 32 9.99 -18.87 -14.84
N THR A 33 8.74 -18.59 -15.19
CA THR A 33 8.02 -17.41 -14.71
C THR A 33 7.67 -17.58 -13.23
N LEU A 34 7.83 -16.52 -12.44
CA LEU A 34 7.49 -16.50 -11.02
C LEU A 34 6.20 -15.72 -10.77
N THR A 35 5.28 -16.34 -10.03
CA THR A 35 4.12 -15.65 -9.45
C THR A 35 4.47 -15.28 -8.02
N LEU A 36 4.57 -13.98 -7.72
CA LEU A 36 5.00 -13.49 -6.42
C LEU A 36 3.79 -12.99 -5.61
N HIS A 37 3.48 -13.68 -4.51
CA HIS A 37 2.48 -13.28 -3.53
C HIS A 37 3.16 -12.97 -2.20
N GLY A 38 2.67 -11.96 -1.49
CA GLY A 38 3.33 -11.47 -0.28
C GLY A 38 2.48 -10.61 0.63
N LEU A 39 3.14 -10.03 1.63
CA LEU A 39 2.57 -9.13 2.64
C LEU A 39 3.45 -7.91 2.87
N ASN A 40 2.82 -6.81 3.23
CA ASN A 40 3.48 -5.63 3.79
C ASN A 40 3.83 -5.87 5.26
N ILE A 41 5.09 -5.65 5.64
CA ILE A 41 5.59 -5.91 7.00
C ILE A 41 6.41 -4.70 7.48
N SER A 42 5.93 -3.95 8.47
CA SER A 42 4.56 -3.93 8.98
C SER A 42 4.10 -2.50 9.23
N GLY A 43 2.80 -2.30 9.40
CA GLY A 43 2.25 -1.02 9.87
C GLY A 43 2.85 -0.56 11.20
N ALA A 44 3.37 -1.47 12.02
CA ALA A 44 4.08 -1.11 13.25
C ALA A 44 5.38 -0.33 13.01
N SER A 45 6.03 -0.52 11.85
CA SER A 45 7.24 0.20 11.47
C SER A 45 7.00 1.68 11.12
N LYS A 46 5.74 2.14 11.06
CA LYS A 46 5.40 3.55 10.84
C LYS A 46 5.83 4.46 12.01
N LEU A 47 5.99 3.89 13.21
CA LEU A 47 6.16 4.64 14.46
C LEU A 47 7.29 4.05 15.32
N PRO A 48 8.01 4.87 16.09
CA PRO A 48 9.12 4.40 16.91
C PRO A 48 8.68 3.38 17.97
N MET A 49 9.62 2.51 18.36
CA MET A 49 9.44 1.56 19.44
C MET A 49 9.66 2.23 20.80
N THR A 50 10.69 3.08 20.92
CA THR A 50 10.98 3.82 22.16
C THR A 50 11.34 5.29 21.85
N PRO A 51 10.68 6.28 22.50
CA PRO A 51 9.45 6.12 23.28
C PRO A 51 8.33 5.50 22.44
N ASN A 52 7.31 4.95 23.10
CA ASN A 52 6.23 4.24 22.41
C ASN A 52 5.51 5.20 21.44
N GLY A 53 5.71 4.99 20.14
CA GLY A 53 5.26 5.91 19.10
C GLY A 53 3.79 5.81 18.72
N LEU A 54 2.99 4.91 19.33
CA LEU A 54 1.58 4.71 18.98
C LEU A 54 0.84 6.04 18.85
N SER A 55 0.14 6.23 17.73
CA SER A 55 -0.36 7.55 17.31
C SER A 55 -1.40 8.18 18.23
N HIS A 56 -2.05 7.39 19.09
CA HIS A 56 -3.02 7.86 20.09
C HIS A 56 -2.36 8.34 21.39
N LEU A 57 -1.05 8.08 21.58
CA LEU A 57 -0.26 8.52 22.73
C LEU A 57 0.37 9.89 22.45
N THR A 58 0.64 10.63 23.52
CA THR A 58 1.24 11.98 23.46
C THR A 58 2.49 12.14 24.32
N ASP A 59 2.75 11.19 25.22
CA ASP A 59 3.91 11.21 26.11
C ASP A 59 5.22 11.10 25.30
N GLY A 60 6.10 12.09 25.43
CA GLY A 60 7.35 12.13 24.69
C GLY A 60 7.20 12.31 23.17
N PHE A 61 6.00 12.65 22.67
CA PHE A 61 5.72 12.74 21.24
C PHE A 61 6.65 13.71 20.52
N PHE A 62 6.98 14.87 21.09
CA PHE A 62 7.85 15.86 20.45
C PHE A 62 9.35 15.53 20.54
N GLU A 63 9.75 14.53 21.33
CA GLU A 63 11.13 14.03 21.35
C GLU A 63 11.39 13.20 20.09
N HIS A 64 12.12 13.79 19.14
CA HIS A 64 12.29 13.19 17.80
C HIS A 64 13.72 12.83 17.46
N ARG A 65 14.71 13.42 18.14
CA ARG A 65 16.14 13.21 17.84
C ARG A 65 16.80 12.05 18.58
N THR A 66 16.07 11.36 19.45
CA THR A 66 16.60 10.28 20.31
C THR A 66 15.68 9.05 20.34
N VAL A 67 14.92 8.84 19.27
CA VAL A 67 13.99 7.71 19.14
C VAL A 67 14.71 6.46 18.64
N THR A 68 14.17 5.28 18.90
CA THR A 68 14.65 4.03 18.28
C THR A 68 13.51 3.24 17.66
N PHE A 69 13.82 2.61 16.53
CA PHE A 69 12.94 1.70 15.81
C PHE A 69 13.40 0.24 15.95
N ILE A 70 14.47 -0.04 16.70
CA ILE A 70 14.92 -1.41 17.00
C ILE A 70 13.75 -2.18 17.63
N GLY A 71 13.49 -3.39 17.12
CA GLY A 71 12.32 -4.18 17.48
C GLY A 71 11.12 -4.00 16.55
N ARG A 72 11.16 -3.09 15.57
CA ARG A 72 10.19 -3.01 14.46
C ARG A 72 10.72 -3.76 13.23
N PRO A 73 9.91 -4.53 12.50
CA PRO A 73 8.46 -4.73 12.64
C PRO A 73 8.05 -5.65 13.81
N PHE A 74 8.97 -6.43 14.35
CA PHE A 74 8.86 -7.30 15.53
C PHE A 74 10.27 -7.73 15.94
N PRO A 75 10.53 -8.14 17.21
CA PRO A 75 11.86 -8.56 17.69
C PRO A 75 12.51 -9.68 16.86
N LEU A 76 13.84 -9.73 16.82
CA LEU A 76 14.59 -10.74 16.04
C LEU A 76 14.31 -12.17 16.49
N GLU A 77 14.08 -12.38 17.80
CA GLU A 77 13.72 -13.67 18.38
C GLU A 77 12.38 -14.22 17.88
N ASP A 78 11.44 -13.33 17.50
CA ASP A 78 10.12 -13.68 17.01
C ASP A 78 10.10 -13.87 15.48
N ALA A 79 11.10 -13.36 14.77
CA ALA A 79 11.20 -13.44 13.31
C ALA A 79 11.06 -14.89 12.76
N PRO A 80 11.68 -15.92 13.35
CA PRO A 80 11.46 -17.32 12.95
C PRO A 80 10.00 -17.77 12.95
N LEU A 81 9.16 -17.31 13.88
CA LEU A 81 7.74 -17.65 13.91
C LEU A 81 7.01 -16.95 12.75
N HIS A 82 7.25 -15.66 12.58
CA HIS A 82 6.60 -14.87 11.54
C HIS A 82 6.96 -15.36 10.13
N PHE A 83 8.22 -15.69 9.86
CA PHE A 83 8.62 -16.24 8.57
C PHE A 83 8.07 -17.66 8.33
N ARG A 84 7.94 -18.50 9.38
CA ARG A 84 7.22 -19.78 9.24
C ARG A 84 5.75 -19.60 8.90
N ARG A 85 5.09 -18.58 9.46
CA ARG A 85 3.69 -18.24 9.08
C ARG A 85 3.61 -17.91 7.59
N LEU A 86 4.44 -16.99 7.10
CA LEU A 86 4.48 -16.62 5.67
C LEU A 86 4.74 -17.84 4.77
N GLN A 87 5.68 -18.70 5.14
CA GLN A 87 5.98 -19.94 4.42
C GLN A 87 4.78 -20.89 4.40
N ALA A 88 4.09 -21.07 5.53
CA ALA A 88 2.91 -21.93 5.66
C ALA A 88 1.69 -21.36 4.91
N TRP A 89 1.64 -20.05 4.70
CA TRP A 89 0.55 -19.35 4.03
C TRP A 89 0.75 -19.20 2.52
N GLY A 90 1.96 -19.49 2.01
CA GLY A 90 2.28 -19.31 0.61
C GLY A 90 2.48 -17.83 0.23
N LEU A 91 2.96 -17.01 1.16
CA LEU A 91 3.18 -15.56 0.97
C LEU A 91 4.66 -15.18 1.22
N PRO A 92 5.60 -15.72 0.43
CA PRO A 92 7.05 -15.60 0.69
C PRO A 92 7.67 -14.24 0.35
N LEU A 93 6.92 -13.31 -0.26
CA LEU A 93 7.41 -11.97 -0.55
C LEU A 93 7.04 -10.98 0.56
N ILE A 94 7.99 -10.15 0.98
CA ILE A 94 7.78 -9.07 1.94
C ILE A 94 8.01 -7.72 1.27
N ARG A 95 7.05 -6.80 1.40
CA ARG A 95 7.30 -5.36 1.28
C ARG A 95 7.67 -4.85 2.66
N LEU A 96 8.95 -4.62 2.91
CA LEU A 96 9.49 -4.27 4.24
C LEU A 96 9.45 -2.76 4.44
N LEU A 97 8.69 -2.29 5.42
CA LEU A 97 8.51 -0.87 5.66
C LEU A 97 9.66 -0.27 6.46
N VAL A 98 10.26 0.78 5.93
CA VAL A 98 11.32 1.55 6.58
C VAL A 98 11.05 3.03 6.37
N THR A 99 10.83 3.77 7.46
CA THR A 99 10.60 5.23 7.40
C THR A 99 11.93 5.97 7.38
N TRP A 100 11.98 7.16 6.79
CA TRP A 100 13.18 7.99 6.85
C TRP A 100 13.57 8.35 8.29
N GLU A 101 12.60 8.60 9.17
CA GLU A 101 12.80 8.82 10.60
C GLU A 101 13.54 7.65 11.24
N SER A 102 13.19 6.40 10.89
CA SER A 102 13.85 5.23 11.48
C SER A 102 15.35 5.13 11.21
N ILE A 103 15.84 5.76 10.14
CA ILE A 103 17.27 5.77 9.78
C ILE A 103 17.94 7.10 10.13
N GLY A 104 17.24 8.23 10.02
CA GLY A 104 17.83 9.57 10.07
C GLY A 104 17.16 10.51 11.08
N HIS A 105 16.63 9.97 12.18
CA HIS A 105 15.94 10.77 13.21
C HIS A 105 16.85 11.83 13.88
N SER A 106 18.13 11.51 14.06
CA SER A 106 19.07 12.37 14.82
C SER A 106 19.36 13.69 14.10
N GLY A 107 19.36 13.69 12.77
CA GLY A 107 19.71 14.86 11.97
C GLY A 107 19.98 14.56 10.49
N PRO A 108 20.40 15.58 9.73
CA PRO A 108 20.55 15.52 8.28
C PRO A 108 21.93 15.03 7.80
N ASP A 109 22.94 14.95 8.67
CA ASP A 109 24.30 14.60 8.27
C ASP A 109 24.42 13.06 8.13
N PRO A 110 24.60 12.53 6.92
CA PRO A 110 24.67 11.10 6.73
C PRO A 110 25.91 10.44 7.36
N GLU A 111 26.96 11.20 7.69
CA GLU A 111 28.17 10.69 8.30
C GLU A 111 28.03 10.52 9.82
N THR A 112 27.17 11.31 10.48
CA THR A 112 27.04 11.32 11.94
C THR A 112 25.66 10.97 12.46
N ASP A 113 24.60 11.20 11.67
CA ASP A 113 23.21 11.21 12.15
C ASP A 113 22.40 9.99 11.67
N VAL A 114 23.03 9.08 10.92
CA VAL A 114 22.42 7.82 10.49
C VAL A 114 22.48 6.80 11.62
N ASP A 115 21.32 6.22 11.94
CA ASP A 115 21.16 5.15 12.93
C ASP A 115 21.72 3.82 12.39
N LEU A 116 23.01 3.62 12.62
CA LEU A 116 23.71 2.39 12.24
C LEU A 116 23.25 1.16 13.05
N GLU A 117 22.71 1.37 14.26
CA GLU A 117 22.21 0.26 15.09
C GLU A 117 20.92 -0.30 14.50
N TYR A 118 19.99 0.57 14.07
CA TYR A 118 18.78 0.14 13.39
C TYR A 118 19.07 -0.45 11.98
N ILE A 119 20.04 0.10 11.25
CA ILE A 119 20.47 -0.51 9.97
C ILE A 119 21.01 -1.94 10.20
N ASP A 120 21.84 -2.15 11.21
CA ASP A 120 22.34 -3.49 11.54
C ASP A 120 21.21 -4.43 11.98
N TYR A 121 20.23 -3.92 12.73
CA TYR A 121 19.02 -4.66 13.07
C TYR A 121 18.27 -5.15 11.81
N LEU A 122 18.05 -4.27 10.82
CA LEU A 122 17.40 -4.64 9.56
C LEU A 122 18.23 -5.66 8.77
N ARG A 123 19.56 -5.50 8.74
CA ARG A 123 20.48 -6.46 8.12
C ARG A 123 20.32 -7.86 8.74
N GLN A 124 20.30 -7.95 10.07
CA GLN A 124 20.10 -9.21 10.79
C GLN A 124 18.73 -9.84 10.51
N LEU A 125 17.66 -9.03 10.47
CA LEU A 125 16.32 -9.50 10.15
C LEU A 125 16.25 -10.10 8.73
N ILE A 126 16.82 -9.40 7.74
CA ILE A 126 16.84 -9.83 6.33
C ILE A 126 17.69 -11.08 6.13
N GLU A 127 18.79 -11.23 6.89
CA GLU A 127 19.67 -12.39 6.83
C GLU A 127 18.98 -13.71 7.24
N ILE A 128 17.93 -13.65 8.06
CA ILE A 128 17.16 -14.83 8.50
C ILE A 128 16.20 -15.32 7.39
N MET A 129 15.70 -14.44 6.53
CA MET A 129 14.62 -14.72 5.58
C MET A 129 14.87 -15.91 4.62
N PRO A 130 16.08 -16.10 4.03
CA PRO A 130 16.33 -17.20 3.09
C PRO A 130 16.10 -18.59 3.67
N LYS A 131 16.30 -18.77 4.99
CA LYS A 131 16.04 -20.04 5.69
C LYS A 131 14.58 -20.51 5.57
N TYR A 132 13.67 -19.58 5.33
CA TYR A 132 12.24 -19.83 5.21
C TYR A 132 11.74 -19.65 3.76
N GLY A 133 12.66 -19.48 2.80
CA GLY A 133 12.34 -19.21 1.40
C GLY A 133 11.71 -17.84 1.16
N VAL A 134 11.95 -16.88 2.07
CA VAL A 134 11.38 -15.54 2.02
C VAL A 134 12.34 -14.57 1.33
N LYS A 135 11.79 -13.66 0.53
CA LYS A 135 12.50 -12.51 -0.04
C LYS A 135 11.77 -11.21 0.29
N CYS A 136 12.46 -10.07 0.24
CA CYS A 136 11.89 -8.76 0.50
C CYS A 136 12.39 -7.68 -0.47
N PHE A 137 11.57 -6.63 -0.65
CA PHE A 137 12.04 -5.33 -1.10
C PHE A 137 11.74 -4.29 -0.02
N ILE A 138 12.62 -3.29 0.10
CA ILE A 138 12.51 -2.26 1.14
C ILE A 138 11.72 -1.08 0.60
N CYS A 139 10.64 -0.73 1.28
CA CYS A 139 9.85 0.45 0.99
C CYS A 139 10.30 1.63 1.86
N ALA A 140 10.71 2.73 1.21
CA ALA A 140 10.88 4.01 1.87
C ALA A 140 9.51 4.60 2.23
N HIS A 141 8.95 4.14 3.35
CA HIS A 141 7.56 4.34 3.70
C HIS A 141 7.32 5.74 4.28
N GLN A 142 6.23 6.36 3.86
CA GLN A 142 5.69 7.59 4.43
C GLN A 142 4.19 7.64 4.23
N ASP A 143 3.52 8.35 5.12
CA ASP A 143 2.15 8.78 4.96
C ASP A 143 2.07 10.22 5.46
N VAL A 144 1.50 11.15 4.68
CA VAL A 144 1.35 12.55 5.11
C VAL A 144 2.67 13.14 5.63
N TRP A 145 3.78 12.86 4.96
CA TRP A 145 5.14 13.30 5.26
C TRP A 145 5.75 12.75 6.56
N SER A 146 5.14 12.91 7.72
CA SER A 146 5.74 12.64 9.04
C SER A 146 4.68 12.43 10.12
N ARG A 147 5.05 11.77 11.23
CA ARG A 147 4.16 11.65 12.40
C ARG A 147 3.75 12.98 12.99
N PHE A 148 4.58 14.01 12.88
CA PHE A 148 4.24 15.37 13.34
C PHE A 148 3.18 16.04 12.48
N SER A 149 3.10 15.71 11.19
CA SER A 149 2.06 16.20 10.29
C SER A 149 0.81 15.31 10.25
N GLY A 150 0.72 14.32 11.15
CA GLY A 150 -0.44 13.43 11.26
C GLY A 150 -0.29 12.06 10.60
N GLY A 151 0.89 11.74 10.10
CA GLY A 151 1.14 10.46 9.43
C GLY A 151 2.41 9.73 9.90
N SER A 152 3.34 9.44 9.00
CA SER A 152 4.61 8.74 9.26
C SER A 152 5.62 9.03 8.14
N GLY A 153 6.92 8.72 8.34
CA GLY A 153 7.92 8.85 7.28
C GLY A 153 9.11 9.69 7.67
N ALA A 154 9.10 10.97 7.35
CA ALA A 154 10.20 11.91 7.52
C ALA A 154 10.45 12.30 9.00
N PRO A 155 11.72 12.51 9.39
CA PRO A 155 12.10 12.93 10.73
C PRO A 155 11.69 14.37 11.04
N GLY A 156 11.53 14.69 12.33
CA GLY A 156 11.05 15.99 12.82
C GLY A 156 11.93 17.18 12.42
N TRP A 157 13.24 16.99 12.30
CA TRP A 157 14.18 18.06 11.92
C TRP A 157 13.90 18.63 10.52
N THR A 158 13.20 17.89 9.66
CA THR A 158 12.83 18.38 8.32
C THR A 158 11.90 19.59 8.39
N PHE A 159 11.05 19.68 9.42
CA PHE A 159 10.22 20.86 9.68
C PHE A 159 11.06 22.05 10.14
N GLU A 160 12.10 21.83 10.97
CA GLU A 160 13.00 22.91 11.41
C GLU A 160 13.71 23.57 10.21
N VAL A 161 14.11 22.75 9.20
CA VAL A 161 14.69 23.23 7.93
C VAL A 161 13.74 24.19 7.21
N ALA A 162 12.44 23.87 7.16
CA ALA A 162 11.42 24.73 6.57
C ALA A 162 11.05 25.94 7.45
N GLY A 163 11.54 25.99 8.69
CA GLY A 163 11.14 26.99 9.67
C GLY A 163 9.78 26.71 10.30
N LEU A 164 9.35 25.45 10.37
CA LEU A 164 8.09 25.02 10.97
C LEU A 164 8.31 24.51 12.41
N ASP A 165 7.40 24.89 13.29
CA ASP A 165 7.36 24.53 14.71
C ASP A 165 6.31 23.42 14.92
N VAL A 166 6.78 22.18 15.10
CA VAL A 166 5.92 20.99 15.22
C VAL A 166 4.96 21.07 16.41
N GLU A 167 5.31 21.79 17.48
CA GLU A 167 4.46 21.94 18.67
C GLU A 167 3.26 22.87 18.42
N ALA A 168 3.36 23.76 17.43
CA ALA A 168 2.29 24.70 17.10
C ALA A 168 1.22 24.11 16.17
N PHE A 169 1.46 22.95 15.55
CA PHE A 169 0.66 22.49 14.42
C PHE A 169 -0.82 22.25 14.74
N THR A 170 -1.14 21.76 15.94
CA THR A 170 -2.53 21.52 16.34
C THR A 170 -3.28 22.84 16.51
N GLU A 171 -2.70 23.81 17.21
CA GLU A 171 -3.32 25.11 17.50
C GLU A 171 -3.53 25.94 16.22
N THR A 172 -2.60 25.85 15.28
CA THR A 172 -2.67 26.57 14.00
C THR A 172 -3.42 25.79 12.92
N GLY A 173 -3.89 24.58 13.19
CA GLY A 173 -4.48 23.69 12.18
C GLY A 173 -3.52 23.30 11.04
N ALA A 174 -2.21 23.43 11.26
CA ALA A 174 -1.19 23.11 10.25
C ALA A 174 -1.04 21.61 10.01
N ALA A 175 -1.50 20.79 10.96
CA ALA A 175 -1.63 19.34 10.83
C ALA A 175 -2.83 18.82 11.65
N TYR A 176 -3.32 17.63 11.31
CA TYR A 176 -4.19 16.86 12.18
C TYR A 176 -3.34 15.80 12.87
N VAL A 177 -3.20 15.87 14.20
CA VAL A 177 -2.38 14.93 14.97
C VAL A 177 -3.30 14.08 15.84
N HIS A 178 -3.31 12.77 15.61
CA HIS A 178 -4.28 11.85 16.21
C HIS A 178 -4.29 11.89 17.75
N GLY A 179 -3.15 11.76 18.42
CA GLY A 179 -3.07 11.82 19.88
C GLY A 179 -3.53 13.14 20.47
N GLN A 180 -3.25 14.26 19.80
CA GLN A 180 -3.72 15.59 20.23
C GLN A 180 -5.24 15.73 20.09
N ASP A 181 -5.81 15.14 19.04
CA ASP A 181 -7.26 15.10 18.85
C ASP A 181 -7.96 14.16 19.85
N GLU A 182 -7.34 13.03 20.22
CA GLU A 182 -7.80 12.18 21.33
C GLU A 182 -7.80 12.95 22.67
N LEU A 183 -6.73 13.68 23.00
CA LEU A 183 -6.66 14.53 24.20
C LEU A 183 -7.76 15.61 24.21
N ARG A 184 -7.96 16.28 23.08
CA ARG A 184 -9.03 17.27 22.90
C ARG A 184 -10.39 16.64 23.18
N ARG A 185 -10.68 15.47 22.59
CA ARG A 185 -11.95 14.76 22.78
C ARG A 185 -12.17 14.27 24.19
N ALA A 186 -11.13 13.82 24.88
CA ALA A 186 -11.24 13.34 26.25
C ALA A 186 -11.74 14.43 27.22
N THR A 187 -11.58 15.71 26.86
CA THR A 187 -11.92 16.85 27.71
C THR A 187 -13.07 17.71 27.15
N ALA A 188 -13.33 17.68 25.85
CA ALA A 188 -14.38 18.46 25.20
C ALA A 188 -15.75 17.77 25.26
N PRO A 189 -16.87 18.52 25.29
CA PRO A 189 -18.20 17.96 25.10
C PRO A 189 -18.32 17.25 23.75
N VAL A 190 -19.06 16.14 23.71
CA VAL A 190 -19.32 15.39 22.47
C VAL A 190 -20.01 16.32 21.45
N ASN A 191 -19.47 16.37 20.23
CA ASN A 191 -20.02 17.14 19.12
C ASN A 191 -20.36 16.22 17.94
N GLU A 192 -21.64 15.86 17.79
CA GLU A 192 -22.12 15.00 16.71
C GLU A 192 -21.93 15.60 15.31
N LYS A 193 -21.74 16.93 15.19
CA LYS A 193 -21.47 17.61 13.92
C LYS A 193 -20.01 17.51 13.49
N GLU A 194 -19.12 17.12 14.40
CA GLU A 194 -17.69 16.90 14.19
C GLU A 194 -17.31 15.44 14.45
N PRO A 195 -17.86 14.48 13.69
CA PRO A 195 -17.45 13.09 13.83
C PRO A 195 -15.97 12.97 13.49
N SER A 196 -15.26 12.20 14.31
CA SER A 196 -13.86 11.84 14.17
C SER A 196 -13.72 10.33 14.24
N GLY A 197 -12.65 9.77 13.68
CA GLY A 197 -12.45 8.33 13.70
C GLY A 197 -11.48 7.88 12.62
N PRO A 198 -11.52 6.59 12.23
CA PRO A 198 -10.61 6.08 11.21
C PRO A 198 -10.81 6.81 9.87
N PHE A 199 -9.71 6.96 9.13
CA PHE A 199 -9.66 7.55 7.79
C PHE A 199 -9.86 9.08 7.69
N VAL A 200 -9.55 9.85 8.74
CA VAL A 200 -9.44 11.33 8.65
C VAL A 200 -8.06 11.77 8.13
N TRP A 201 -7.04 10.96 8.41
CA TRP A 201 -5.64 11.27 8.13
C TRP A 201 -5.31 11.61 6.66
N PRO A 202 -5.97 11.07 5.60
CA PRO A 202 -5.58 11.38 4.22
C PRO A 202 -5.79 12.86 3.86
N SER A 203 -6.74 13.54 4.52
CA SER A 203 -6.94 15.00 4.39
C SER A 203 -5.77 15.82 4.95
N GLY A 204 -4.76 15.18 5.55
CA GLY A 204 -3.55 15.82 6.02
C GLY A 204 -2.61 16.25 4.89
N TYR A 205 -2.66 15.63 3.70
CA TYR A 205 -1.76 15.94 2.58
C TYR A 205 -1.87 17.41 2.11
N GLN A 206 -3.05 18.01 2.24
CA GLN A 206 -3.32 19.39 1.85
C GLN A 206 -3.04 20.41 2.97
N LYS A 207 -2.86 19.94 4.22
CA LYS A 207 -2.51 20.84 5.34
C LYS A 207 -1.10 21.40 5.17
N ILE A 208 -0.89 22.63 5.64
CA ILE A 208 0.29 23.43 5.31
C ILE A 208 1.62 22.75 5.69
N ALA A 209 1.65 21.93 6.74
CA ALA A 209 2.86 21.24 7.16
C ALA A 209 3.30 20.22 6.09
N ALA A 210 2.44 19.25 5.76
CA ALA A 210 2.75 18.21 4.79
C ALA A 210 2.89 18.78 3.36
N SER A 211 1.98 19.68 2.95
CA SER A 211 2.00 20.24 1.60
C SER A 211 3.24 21.13 1.37
N THR A 212 3.66 21.92 2.36
CA THR A 212 4.91 22.70 2.27
C THR A 212 6.12 21.78 2.16
N MET A 213 6.22 20.76 3.02
CA MET A 213 7.37 19.86 3.02
C MET A 213 7.51 19.07 1.72
N ALA A 214 6.40 18.52 1.20
CA ALA A 214 6.40 17.87 -0.10
C ALA A 214 6.84 18.84 -1.21
N THR A 215 6.37 20.09 -1.18
CA THR A 215 6.77 21.10 -2.17
C THR A 215 8.26 21.42 -2.11
N LEU A 216 8.82 21.57 -0.90
CA LEU A 216 10.25 21.82 -0.71
C LEU A 216 11.10 20.62 -1.16
N PHE A 217 10.66 19.41 -0.86
CA PHE A 217 11.34 18.18 -1.25
C PHE A 217 11.39 17.98 -2.76
N TRP A 218 10.30 18.27 -3.48
CA TRP A 218 10.24 18.10 -4.93
C TRP A 218 10.80 19.28 -5.71
N ALA A 219 10.43 20.50 -5.30
CA ALA A 219 10.53 21.69 -6.12
C ALA A 219 11.08 22.91 -5.36
N GLY A 220 11.78 22.71 -4.24
CA GLY A 220 12.37 23.79 -3.46
C GLY A 220 13.31 24.70 -4.27
N ASP A 221 14.03 24.18 -5.27
CA ASP A 221 14.85 25.00 -6.17
C ASP A 221 14.00 25.97 -7.00
N ALA A 222 12.83 25.51 -7.43
CA ALA A 222 11.92 26.23 -8.31
C ALA A 222 10.98 27.17 -7.57
N LEU A 223 10.54 26.80 -6.37
CA LEU A 223 9.45 27.47 -5.65
C LEU A 223 9.89 28.10 -4.33
N ALA A 224 11.08 27.78 -3.81
CA ALA A 224 11.58 28.37 -2.57
C ALA A 224 13.08 28.77 -2.65
N PRO A 225 13.54 29.47 -3.71
CA PRO A 225 14.96 29.75 -3.91
C PRO A 225 15.62 30.59 -2.80
N LYS A 226 14.86 31.36 -2.00
CA LYS A 226 15.41 32.10 -0.85
C LYS A 226 15.74 31.19 0.35
N LEU A 227 15.14 30.01 0.45
CA LEU A 227 15.38 29.07 1.53
C LEU A 227 16.64 28.24 1.24
N GLN A 228 17.76 28.71 1.79
CA GLN A 228 19.07 28.09 1.65
C GLN A 228 19.49 27.41 2.96
N CYS A 229 20.14 26.26 2.82
CA CYS A 229 20.58 25.38 3.89
C CYS A 229 22.10 25.23 3.86
N GLN A 230 22.75 25.28 5.01
CA GLN A 230 24.14 24.89 5.19
C GLN A 230 24.21 23.38 5.38
N ARG A 231 25.15 22.72 4.71
CA ARG A 231 25.53 21.33 4.99
C ARG A 231 27.04 21.20 5.03
N SER A 232 27.54 20.31 5.89
CA SER A 232 28.91 19.82 5.83
C SER A 232 28.94 18.59 4.93
N LYS A 233 29.90 18.53 4.00
CA LYS A 233 30.13 17.37 3.16
C LYS A 233 31.63 17.17 2.94
N ASN A 234 32.16 16.00 3.30
CA ASN A 234 33.60 15.71 3.25
C ASN A 234 34.45 16.78 4.00
N GLY A 235 33.95 17.27 5.14
CA GLY A 235 34.60 18.32 5.94
C GLY A 235 34.62 19.71 5.30
N ARG A 236 33.75 19.99 4.32
CA ARG A 236 33.55 21.33 3.75
C ARG A 236 32.11 21.78 3.95
N ASP A 237 31.95 22.99 4.49
CA ASP A 237 30.66 23.64 4.60
C ASP A 237 30.26 24.24 3.24
N GLU A 238 29.06 23.93 2.79
CA GLU A 238 28.47 24.52 1.59
C GLU A 238 27.02 24.94 1.83
N THR A 239 26.59 25.94 1.06
CA THR A 239 25.20 26.40 1.03
C THR A 239 24.50 25.79 -0.18
N VAL A 240 23.38 25.12 0.07
CA VAL A 240 22.54 24.46 -0.94
C VAL A 240 21.08 24.82 -0.74
N SER A 241 20.23 24.54 -1.72
CA SER A 241 18.79 24.72 -1.55
C SER A 241 18.19 23.72 -0.55
N ALA A 242 17.00 24.02 -0.05
CA ALA A 242 16.23 23.08 0.77
C ALA A 242 15.95 21.75 0.04
N GLN A 243 15.71 21.79 -1.28
CA GLN A 243 15.45 20.60 -2.09
C GLN A 243 16.68 19.67 -2.09
N GLU A 244 17.85 20.21 -2.43
CA GLU A 244 19.10 19.44 -2.48
C GLU A 244 19.52 18.93 -1.09
N PHE A 245 19.27 19.73 -0.05
CA PHE A 245 19.50 19.34 1.34
C PHE A 245 18.65 18.12 1.74
N LEU A 246 17.32 18.22 1.58
CA LEU A 246 16.38 17.17 1.96
C LEU A 246 16.55 15.89 1.13
N GLN A 247 16.66 16.03 -0.20
CA GLN A 247 16.82 14.87 -1.08
C GLN A 247 18.15 14.14 -0.83
N SER A 248 19.25 14.87 -0.60
CA SER A 248 20.55 14.22 -0.37
C SER A 248 20.57 13.45 0.95
N ALA A 249 20.00 14.02 2.02
CA ALA A 249 19.90 13.35 3.31
C ALA A 249 19.01 12.10 3.24
N PHE A 250 17.86 12.18 2.55
CA PHE A 250 16.98 11.03 2.32
C PHE A 250 17.67 9.94 1.49
N ILE A 251 18.21 10.30 0.33
CA ILE A 251 18.86 9.36 -0.59
C ILE A 251 20.07 8.68 0.08
N GLU A 252 20.86 9.41 0.87
CA GLU A 252 22.01 8.83 1.54
C GLU A 252 21.62 7.93 2.72
N ALA A 253 20.57 8.25 3.48
CA ALA A 253 20.05 7.38 4.55
C ALA A 253 19.66 6.00 4.00
N PHE A 254 18.85 5.95 2.95
CA PHE A 254 18.49 4.69 2.28
C PHE A 254 19.64 4.08 1.50
N GLY A 255 20.55 4.90 0.96
CA GLY A 255 21.79 4.45 0.32
C GLY A 255 22.71 3.70 1.28
N ARG A 256 22.83 4.17 2.53
CA ARG A 256 23.60 3.51 3.59
C ARG A 256 22.98 2.17 3.96
N LEU A 257 21.65 2.10 4.09
CA LEU A 257 20.95 0.83 4.27
C LEU A 257 21.19 -0.12 3.09
N ALA A 258 21.04 0.36 1.86
CA ALA A 258 21.29 -0.41 0.64
C ALA A 258 22.71 -0.99 0.58
N ASP A 259 23.71 -0.23 1.04
CA ASP A 259 25.09 -0.67 1.10
C ASP A 259 25.31 -1.85 2.05
N GLU A 260 24.59 -1.91 3.17
CA GLU A 260 24.69 -2.97 4.19
C GLU A 260 23.93 -4.24 3.79
N VAL A 261 22.82 -4.10 3.04
CA VAL A 261 22.00 -5.24 2.59
C VAL A 261 22.33 -5.72 1.18
N ALA A 262 23.24 -5.05 0.45
CA ALA A 262 23.57 -5.34 -0.95
C ALA A 262 24.00 -6.80 -1.22
N GLY A 263 24.62 -7.44 -0.23
CA GLY A 263 25.07 -8.83 -0.31
C GLY A 263 24.04 -9.86 0.16
N LEU A 264 22.91 -9.43 0.73
CA LEU A 264 21.91 -10.32 1.30
C LEU A 264 20.97 -10.83 0.21
N GLU A 265 20.92 -12.14 0.06
CA GLU A 265 20.11 -12.87 -0.92
C GLU A 265 18.61 -12.48 -0.89
N ALA A 266 18.07 -12.22 0.29
CA ALA A 266 16.65 -11.93 0.45
C ALA A 266 16.26 -10.55 -0.07
N CYS A 267 17.16 -9.56 -0.08
CA CYS A 267 16.85 -8.19 -0.48
C CYS A 267 16.91 -8.03 -2.01
N VAL A 268 15.75 -8.00 -2.68
CA VAL A 268 15.66 -7.92 -4.15
C VAL A 268 15.61 -6.50 -4.69
N GLY A 269 15.38 -5.49 -3.86
CA GLY A 269 15.33 -4.11 -4.34
C GLY A 269 14.73 -3.13 -3.34
N PHE A 270 14.50 -1.92 -3.84
CA PHE A 270 13.99 -0.79 -3.09
C PHE A 270 12.83 -0.13 -3.82
N GLU A 271 11.90 0.39 -3.05
CA GLU A 271 10.85 1.29 -3.50
C GLU A 271 11.18 2.71 -3.01
N PRO A 272 11.43 3.67 -3.91
CA PRO A 272 12.00 4.97 -3.54
C PRO A 272 11.14 5.84 -2.63
N LEU A 273 9.81 5.74 -2.72
CA LEU A 273 8.90 6.48 -1.85
C LEU A 273 7.48 5.91 -1.94
N ASN A 274 6.90 5.54 -0.80
CA ASN A 274 5.48 5.19 -0.69
C ASN A 274 4.57 6.40 -0.97
N GLU A 275 3.52 6.19 -1.73
CA GLU A 275 2.41 7.09 -2.05
C GLU A 275 2.84 8.55 -2.25
N PRO A 276 3.68 8.83 -3.28
CA PRO A 276 4.25 10.16 -3.45
C PRO A 276 3.14 11.20 -3.66
N HIS A 277 3.28 12.34 -2.97
CA HIS A 277 2.38 13.48 -3.11
C HIS A 277 3.13 14.72 -3.60
N ARG A 278 2.56 15.43 -4.57
CA ARG A 278 3.21 16.59 -5.24
C ARG A 278 3.28 17.87 -4.39
N GLY A 279 2.63 17.88 -3.22
CA GLY A 279 2.52 19.08 -2.39
C GLY A 279 1.68 20.14 -3.10
N LEU A 280 2.20 21.36 -3.16
CA LEU A 280 1.57 22.51 -3.82
C LEU A 280 1.96 22.62 -5.30
N VAL A 281 2.88 21.80 -5.82
CA VAL A 281 3.25 21.84 -7.24
C VAL A 281 2.03 21.59 -8.11
N ASN A 282 1.77 22.47 -9.09
CA ASN A 282 0.56 22.47 -9.92
C ASN A 282 -0.74 22.60 -9.09
N LEU A 283 -0.72 23.44 -8.05
CA LEU A 283 -1.90 23.79 -7.24
C LEU A 283 -3.06 24.27 -8.13
N HIS A 284 -4.25 23.70 -7.92
CA HIS A 284 -5.46 24.05 -8.68
C HIS A 284 -5.96 25.49 -8.41
N GLY A 285 -5.78 25.97 -7.18
CA GLY A 285 -6.15 27.32 -6.78
C GLY A 285 -5.97 27.53 -5.28
N PHE A 286 -5.87 28.79 -4.87
CA PHE A 286 -5.68 29.16 -3.47
C PHE A 286 -6.92 28.98 -2.60
N ASP A 287 -8.11 29.15 -3.20
CA ASP A 287 -9.41 29.12 -2.52
C ASP A 287 -10.33 27.98 -3.02
N GLY A 288 -9.83 27.15 -3.94
CA GLY A 288 -10.59 26.11 -4.62
C GLY A 288 -9.93 24.74 -4.49
N TRP A 289 -10.73 23.72 -4.74
CA TRP A 289 -10.34 22.31 -4.58
C TRP A 289 -10.63 21.52 -5.83
N ASN A 290 -9.84 20.48 -6.07
CA ASN A 290 -10.17 19.50 -7.09
C ASN A 290 -10.85 18.29 -6.45
N TYR A 291 -12.17 18.20 -6.59
CA TYR A 291 -12.95 17.07 -6.05
C TYR A 291 -12.61 15.72 -6.70
N ASP A 292 -11.88 15.70 -7.83
CA ASP A 292 -11.42 14.48 -8.46
C ASP A 292 -10.15 13.91 -7.80
N THR A 293 -9.37 14.75 -7.10
CA THR A 293 -8.07 14.35 -6.50
C THR A 293 -7.95 14.61 -4.99
N ASP A 294 -8.72 15.55 -4.44
CA ASP A 294 -8.57 16.02 -3.07
C ASP A 294 -9.67 15.46 -2.16
N LEU A 295 -9.28 14.84 -1.04
CA LEU A 295 -10.21 14.29 -0.04
C LEU A 295 -10.36 15.25 1.16
N HIS A 296 -11.60 15.62 1.49
CA HIS A 296 -11.90 16.68 2.45
C HIS A 296 -12.69 16.17 3.66
N ILE A 297 -12.04 15.89 4.79
CA ILE A 297 -12.70 15.45 6.03
C ILE A 297 -12.17 16.28 7.21
N GLY A 298 -13.06 16.62 8.14
CA GLY A 298 -12.72 17.41 9.31
C GLY A 298 -12.52 18.89 8.96
N TYR A 299 -11.68 19.58 9.74
CA TYR A 299 -11.27 20.96 9.43
C TYR A 299 -10.37 20.97 8.20
N TYR A 300 -10.89 21.57 7.13
CA TYR A 300 -10.22 21.59 5.83
C TYR A 300 -10.17 23.03 5.28
N PRO A 301 -9.19 23.84 5.72
CA PRO A 301 -9.04 25.22 5.30
C PRO A 301 -8.53 25.31 3.86
N SER A 302 -8.94 26.32 3.07
CA SER A 302 -8.28 26.65 1.79
C SER A 302 -6.80 26.92 1.97
N LEU A 303 -5.98 26.89 0.91
CA LEU A 303 -4.57 27.25 1.06
C LEU A 303 -4.42 28.67 1.61
N THR A 304 -5.22 29.62 1.13
CA THR A 304 -5.26 30.99 1.67
C THR A 304 -5.53 30.99 3.18
N GLN A 305 -6.53 30.23 3.63
CA GLN A 305 -6.87 30.11 5.04
C GLN A 305 -5.77 29.42 5.84
N ALA A 306 -5.18 28.36 5.29
CA ALA A 306 -4.11 27.59 5.92
C ALA A 306 -2.84 28.45 6.12
N LEU A 307 -2.50 29.28 5.13
CA LEU A 307 -1.39 30.24 5.21
C LEU A 307 -1.61 31.27 6.33
N ALA A 308 -2.82 31.80 6.43
CA ALA A 308 -3.21 32.74 7.49
C ALA A 308 -3.20 32.08 8.87
N LEU A 309 -3.81 30.90 9.02
CA LEU A 309 -3.86 30.13 10.27
C LEU A 309 -2.46 29.76 10.76
N ALA A 310 -1.60 29.26 9.88
CA ALA A 310 -0.20 28.94 10.18
C ALA A 310 0.59 30.18 10.64
N SER A 311 0.18 31.36 10.22
CA SER A 311 0.80 32.63 10.60
C SER A 311 0.15 33.27 11.84
N GLY A 312 -0.79 32.58 12.50
CA GLY A 312 -1.41 32.99 13.74
C GLY A 312 -2.70 33.80 13.61
N TYR A 313 -3.25 33.92 12.40
CA TYR A 313 -4.48 34.68 12.14
C TYR A 313 -5.70 33.76 12.13
N ALA A 314 -6.72 34.09 12.93
CA ALA A 314 -7.97 33.33 12.99
C ALA A 314 -8.69 33.29 11.63
N GLN A 315 -9.28 32.14 11.27
CA GLN A 315 -10.04 31.95 10.02
C GLN A 315 -11.35 31.21 10.26
N GLU A 316 -12.39 31.54 9.49
CA GLU A 316 -13.63 30.75 9.43
C GLU A 316 -13.44 29.57 8.46
N VAL A 317 -13.37 28.36 8.99
CA VAL A 317 -13.06 27.13 8.24
C VAL A 317 -14.29 26.23 8.14
N ASN A 318 -14.46 25.61 6.97
CA ASN A 318 -15.48 24.59 6.77
C ASN A 318 -15.08 23.28 7.49
N TYR A 319 -16.04 22.65 8.17
CA TYR A 319 -15.90 21.28 8.66
C TYR A 319 -16.61 20.31 7.70
N TYR A 320 -15.87 19.35 7.15
CA TYR A 320 -16.41 18.36 6.22
C TYR A 320 -16.69 17.02 6.90
N VAL A 321 -17.79 16.38 6.51
CA VAL A 321 -18.19 15.03 6.95
C VAL A 321 -18.43 14.14 5.75
N LYS A 322 -18.26 12.82 5.94
CA LYS A 322 -18.57 11.81 4.93
C LYS A 322 -20.05 11.89 4.52
N SER A 323 -20.34 11.68 3.25
CA SER A 323 -21.69 11.69 2.70
C SER A 323 -21.86 10.74 1.52
N TRP A 324 -23.10 10.65 1.03
CA TRP A 324 -23.48 9.90 -0.17
C TRP A 324 -24.56 10.70 -0.93
N PRO A 325 -24.56 10.76 -2.27
CA PRO A 325 -23.66 10.09 -3.21
C PRO A 325 -22.31 10.79 -3.45
N PHE A 326 -22.18 12.06 -3.04
CA PHE A 326 -20.89 12.76 -3.05
C PHE A 326 -20.08 12.36 -1.82
N PRO A 327 -18.76 12.14 -1.93
CA PRO A 327 -17.95 11.56 -0.87
C PRO A 327 -18.00 12.39 0.41
N THR A 328 -18.01 13.72 0.31
CA THR A 328 -17.99 14.62 1.47
C THR A 328 -18.97 15.78 1.28
N ARG A 329 -19.44 16.34 2.41
CA ARG A 329 -20.26 17.56 2.45
C ARG A 329 -19.85 18.46 3.60
N ILE A 330 -20.14 19.74 3.49
CA ILE A 330 -19.97 20.69 4.59
C ILE A 330 -21.03 20.38 5.66
N SER A 331 -20.57 20.18 6.89
CA SER A 331 -21.40 20.03 8.09
C SER A 331 -21.77 21.41 8.65
N HIS A 332 -20.76 22.25 8.86
CA HIS A 332 -20.89 23.62 9.38
C HIS A 332 -19.58 24.39 9.15
N LYS A 333 -19.55 25.64 9.60
CA LYS A 333 -18.35 26.49 9.66
C LYS A 333 -18.00 26.82 11.10
N THR A 334 -16.71 26.89 11.38
CA THR A 334 -16.18 27.19 12.71
C THR A 334 -14.99 28.13 12.59
N VAL A 335 -14.88 29.08 13.52
CA VAL A 335 -13.68 29.91 13.64
C VAL A 335 -12.58 29.11 14.32
N VAL A 336 -11.50 28.85 13.59
CA VAL A 336 -10.25 28.31 14.14
C VAL A 336 -9.37 29.50 14.48
N ASP A 337 -9.00 29.63 15.76
CA ASP A 337 -8.23 30.77 16.27
C ASP A 337 -6.93 30.28 16.94
N PRO A 338 -5.78 30.45 16.27
CA PRO A 338 -4.47 30.16 16.86
C PRO A 338 -4.05 31.13 17.98
N LYS A 339 -4.83 32.18 18.25
CA LYS A 339 -4.56 33.21 19.27
C LYS A 339 -3.19 33.88 19.12
N GLY A 340 -2.77 34.10 17.87
CA GLY A 340 -1.47 34.66 17.55
C GLY A 340 -0.29 33.68 17.62
N ARG A 341 -0.52 32.40 17.97
CA ARG A 341 0.52 31.37 17.84
C ARG A 341 0.82 31.14 16.37
N SER A 342 2.08 31.24 15.99
CA SER A 342 2.53 30.88 14.64
C SER A 342 3.12 29.47 14.62
N ALA A 343 2.86 28.77 13.52
CA ALA A 343 3.50 27.52 13.13
C ALA A 343 4.90 27.75 12.54
N TRP A 344 5.29 29.00 12.31
CA TRP A 344 6.60 29.34 11.78
C TRP A 344 7.52 29.77 12.92
N LEU A 345 8.73 29.20 12.93
CA LEU A 345 9.78 29.56 13.88
C LEU A 345 10.18 31.02 13.66
N ALA A 346 10.27 31.78 14.74
CA ALA A 346 10.82 33.11 14.71
C ALA A 346 12.33 33.08 14.41
N ALA A 347 12.85 34.14 13.80
CA ALA A 347 14.28 34.30 13.61
C ALA A 347 15.02 34.25 14.97
N LYS A 348 15.92 33.28 15.17
CA LYS A 348 16.71 33.18 16.41
C LYS A 348 17.83 34.24 16.42
N PRO A 349 17.98 35.04 17.50
CA PRO A 349 19.07 36.03 17.62
C PRO A 349 20.45 35.48 18.03
N SER A 350 20.66 34.17 18.22
CA SER A 350 21.87 33.65 18.91
C SER A 350 22.60 32.53 18.16
N ALA A 351 23.93 32.63 18.16
CA ALA A 351 24.92 31.79 17.45
C ALA A 351 25.19 30.39 18.05
N SER A 352 24.39 29.90 19.00
CA SER A 352 24.78 28.74 19.84
C SER A 352 24.09 27.39 19.55
N LYS A 353 23.54 27.16 18.33
CA LYS A 353 23.24 25.87 17.62
C LYS A 353 21.86 25.85 16.92
N PRO A 354 21.67 25.10 15.81
CA PRO A 354 22.52 24.85 14.63
C PRO A 354 21.91 25.46 13.35
N GLN A 355 22.65 25.41 12.23
CA GLN A 355 22.26 25.93 10.92
C GLN A 355 20.96 25.26 10.39
N ASN A 356 20.15 26.03 9.64
CA ASN A 356 18.91 25.65 8.93
C ASN A 356 17.62 25.72 9.78
N HIS A 357 17.16 26.96 10.04
CA HIS A 357 15.96 27.28 10.84
C HIS A 357 14.93 28.10 10.04
N GLY A 358 14.71 27.75 8.76
CA GLY A 358 13.82 28.48 7.87
C GLY A 358 14.23 29.94 7.64
N LEU A 359 13.24 30.78 7.32
CA LEU A 359 13.42 32.20 6.99
C LEU A 359 13.02 33.16 8.13
N GLY A 360 12.63 32.63 9.29
CA GLY A 360 12.09 33.42 10.41
C GLY A 360 10.64 33.90 10.21
N GLU A 361 10.00 33.47 9.13
CA GLU A 361 8.60 33.73 8.76
C GLU A 361 8.09 32.63 7.82
N CYS A 362 6.82 32.74 7.39
CA CYS A 362 6.23 31.83 6.40
C CYS A 362 7.04 31.82 5.09
N VAL A 363 7.48 30.64 4.66
CA VAL A 363 8.29 30.50 3.43
C VAL A 363 7.60 31.11 2.21
N TRP A 364 6.29 30.92 2.06
CA TRP A 364 5.53 31.46 0.93
C TRP A 364 5.33 32.98 1.04
N ARG A 365 5.20 33.52 2.25
CA ARG A 365 5.16 34.98 2.49
C ARG A 365 6.50 35.63 2.15
N ALA A 366 7.62 35.02 2.57
CA ALA A 366 8.97 35.49 2.25
C ALA A 366 9.25 35.54 0.74
N HIS A 367 8.56 34.71 -0.05
CA HIS A 367 8.63 34.71 -1.51
C HIS A 367 7.60 35.65 -2.17
N GLY A 368 6.83 36.41 -1.39
CA GLY A 368 5.84 37.38 -1.87
C GLY A 368 4.61 36.74 -2.48
N VAL A 369 4.30 35.48 -2.15
CA VAL A 369 3.14 34.76 -2.69
C VAL A 369 1.85 35.34 -2.14
N TRP A 370 1.84 35.70 -0.86
CA TRP A 370 0.69 36.24 -0.15
C TRP A 370 1.14 37.15 1.00
N GLU A 371 0.21 37.91 1.57
CA GLU A 371 0.41 38.77 2.75
C GLU A 371 -0.90 38.94 3.53
N TRP A 372 -0.80 39.35 4.80
CA TRP A 372 -1.93 39.79 5.62
C TRP A 372 -2.26 41.27 5.37
N ASP A 373 -3.48 41.54 4.93
CA ASP A 373 -4.00 42.91 4.76
C ASP A 373 -4.53 43.41 6.11
N GLU A 374 -3.73 44.23 6.81
CA GLU A 374 -4.10 44.80 8.11
C GLU A 374 -5.36 45.67 8.07
N ALA A 375 -5.64 46.33 6.94
CA ALA A 375 -6.82 47.20 6.81
C ALA A 375 -8.10 46.37 6.68
N LYS A 376 -8.04 45.25 5.94
CA LYS A 376 -9.17 44.34 5.74
C LYS A 376 -9.23 43.21 6.77
N LYS A 377 -8.18 43.04 7.58
CA LYS A 377 -8.00 41.92 8.51
C LYS A 377 -8.20 40.58 7.82
N GLY A 378 -7.52 40.37 6.69
CA GLY A 378 -7.65 39.16 5.91
C GLY A 378 -6.44 38.86 5.03
N PRO A 379 -6.25 37.59 4.64
CA PRO A 379 -5.16 37.19 3.75
C PRO A 379 -5.39 37.70 2.32
N LYS A 380 -4.31 38.10 1.65
CA LYS A 380 -4.30 38.55 0.26
C LYS A 380 -3.21 37.82 -0.52
N VAL A 381 -3.62 37.09 -1.54
CA VAL A 381 -2.71 36.40 -2.48
C VAL A 381 -2.26 37.38 -3.57
N PHE A 382 -0.95 37.45 -3.83
CA PHE A 382 -0.35 38.31 -4.84
C PHE A 382 0.04 37.58 -6.13
N GLN A 383 0.33 36.27 -6.03
CA GLN A 383 0.79 35.45 -7.17
C GLN A 383 -0.09 34.19 -7.26
N GLN A 384 -1.15 34.26 -8.06
CA GLN A 384 -2.16 33.19 -8.18
C GLN A 384 -1.61 31.93 -8.86
N ASP A 385 -0.66 32.09 -9.79
CA ASP A 385 -0.01 31.06 -10.59
C ASP A 385 1.36 30.64 -10.04
N TYR A 386 1.72 31.06 -8.80
CA TYR A 386 3.05 30.86 -8.25
C TYR A 386 3.53 29.41 -8.30
N PHE A 387 2.64 28.47 -7.99
CA PHE A 387 2.95 27.05 -7.92
C PHE A 387 2.82 26.31 -9.28
N GLU A 388 2.49 27.02 -10.35
CA GLU A 388 2.44 26.49 -11.72
C GLU A 388 3.67 26.89 -12.55
N ALA A 389 4.40 27.93 -12.12
CA ALA A 389 5.53 28.50 -12.84
C ALA A 389 6.87 28.22 -12.14
N ASP A 390 7.91 28.02 -12.94
CA ASP A 390 9.30 27.88 -12.50
C ASP A 390 9.88 29.26 -12.16
N HIS A 391 10.53 29.42 -11.01
CA HIS A 391 11.20 30.67 -10.60
C HIS A 391 12.72 30.56 -10.56
N ARG A 392 13.30 29.47 -11.09
CA ARG A 392 14.77 29.33 -11.21
C ARG A 392 15.33 30.32 -12.24
N PRO A 393 16.55 30.85 -12.01
CA PRO A 393 17.27 31.64 -12.99
C PRO A 393 17.37 30.95 -14.36
N GLY A 394 16.94 31.62 -15.43
CA GLY A 394 16.93 31.11 -16.81
C GLY A 394 15.74 30.19 -17.17
N ARG A 395 14.83 29.92 -16.23
CA ARG A 395 13.61 29.13 -16.46
C ARG A 395 12.34 29.89 -16.03
N GLU A 396 12.46 31.16 -15.67
CA GLU A 396 11.39 31.97 -15.10
C GLU A 396 10.12 31.95 -15.96
N GLY A 397 8.98 31.70 -15.33
CA GLY A 397 7.66 31.69 -15.98
C GLY A 397 7.38 30.47 -16.85
N LYS A 398 8.30 29.50 -16.95
CA LYS A 398 8.02 28.23 -17.65
C LYS A 398 7.07 27.37 -16.81
N PRO A 399 6.08 26.70 -17.42
CA PRO A 399 5.20 25.79 -16.69
C PRO A 399 5.95 24.62 -16.06
N LEU A 400 5.72 24.40 -14.77
CA LEU A 400 6.18 23.23 -14.03
C LEU A 400 5.31 22.02 -14.36
N GLU A 401 5.93 20.84 -14.44
CA GLU A 401 5.21 19.57 -14.48
C GLU A 401 5.90 18.57 -13.55
N TRP A 402 5.16 18.08 -12.55
CA TRP A 402 5.73 17.34 -11.42
C TRP A 402 6.44 16.04 -11.84
N TYR A 403 5.84 15.24 -12.72
CA TYR A 403 6.42 13.96 -13.13
C TYR A 403 7.74 14.15 -13.90
N ARG A 404 7.75 15.06 -14.86
CA ARG A 404 8.89 15.37 -15.73
C ARG A 404 10.00 16.10 -14.97
N ASP A 405 9.67 17.21 -14.30
CA ASP A 405 10.69 18.12 -13.79
C ASP A 405 11.26 17.68 -12.43
N PHE A 406 10.56 16.84 -11.66
CA PHE A 406 10.92 16.52 -10.28
C PHE A 406 10.94 15.01 -9.96
N TYR A 407 9.86 14.29 -10.26
CA TYR A 407 9.73 12.87 -9.89
C TYR A 407 10.73 11.97 -10.63
N GLY A 408 10.77 12.05 -11.97
CA GLY A 408 11.73 11.29 -12.79
C GLY A 408 13.20 11.51 -12.39
N PRO A 409 13.68 12.76 -12.25
CA PRO A 409 15.02 13.06 -11.77
C PRO A 409 15.33 12.47 -10.39
N PHE A 410 14.39 12.55 -9.43
CA PHE A 410 14.56 11.99 -8.10
C PHE A 410 14.68 10.45 -8.15
N LEU A 411 13.76 9.78 -8.85
CA LEU A 411 13.79 8.32 -8.97
C LEU A 411 15.11 7.83 -9.56
N LYS A 412 15.65 8.54 -10.56
CA LYS A 412 16.96 8.23 -11.13
C LYS A 412 18.07 8.32 -10.08
N ARG A 413 18.16 9.46 -9.35
CA ARG A 413 19.18 9.67 -8.31
C ARG A 413 19.09 8.62 -7.20
N PHE A 414 17.88 8.34 -6.71
CA PHE A 414 17.66 7.35 -5.66
C PHE A 414 18.09 5.96 -6.13
N SER A 415 17.62 5.54 -7.32
CA SER A 415 17.90 4.22 -7.88
C SER A 415 19.40 4.01 -8.10
N GLU A 416 20.10 5.01 -8.64
CA GLU A 416 21.56 4.98 -8.83
C GLU A 416 22.30 4.85 -7.49
N ARG A 417 21.83 5.52 -6.42
CA ARG A 417 22.46 5.45 -5.11
C ARG A 417 22.30 4.08 -4.46
N VAL A 418 21.08 3.52 -4.43
CA VAL A 418 20.82 2.26 -3.74
C VAL A 418 21.44 1.07 -4.47
N SER A 419 21.38 1.06 -5.81
CA SER A 419 21.91 -0.04 -6.63
C SER A 419 23.44 -0.02 -6.81
N ARG A 420 24.15 1.00 -6.31
CA ARG A 420 25.59 1.20 -6.57
C ARG A 420 26.48 0.00 -6.23
N LYS A 421 26.15 -0.75 -5.16
CA LYS A 421 26.92 -1.94 -4.74
C LYS A 421 26.36 -3.26 -5.28
N SER A 422 25.17 -3.26 -5.88
CA SER A 422 24.54 -4.47 -6.39
C SER A 422 23.60 -4.15 -7.55
N SER A 423 24.01 -4.56 -8.75
CA SER A 423 23.17 -4.50 -9.95
C SER A 423 21.98 -5.48 -9.93
N ARG A 424 21.84 -6.27 -8.86
CA ARG A 424 20.70 -7.19 -8.65
C ARG A 424 19.48 -6.47 -8.06
N GLN A 425 19.64 -5.24 -7.58
CA GLN A 425 18.54 -4.49 -6.96
C GLN A 425 17.58 -3.94 -8.00
N PHE A 426 16.30 -4.25 -7.83
CA PHE A 426 15.19 -3.67 -8.56
C PHE A 426 14.79 -2.31 -7.98
N CYS A 427 14.27 -1.44 -8.84
CA CYS A 427 13.58 -0.21 -8.47
C CYS A 427 12.08 -0.44 -8.63
N PHE A 428 11.37 -0.63 -7.52
CA PHE A 428 9.92 -0.71 -7.46
C PHE A 428 9.39 0.71 -7.41
N PHE A 429 8.59 1.15 -8.37
CA PHE A 429 8.11 2.54 -8.38
C PHE A 429 6.61 2.62 -8.59
N GLU A 430 6.01 3.68 -8.07
CA GLU A 430 4.59 3.93 -8.18
C GLU A 430 4.25 5.39 -8.55
N PRO A 431 3.16 5.64 -9.30
CA PRO A 431 2.68 6.99 -9.55
C PRO A 431 2.02 7.58 -8.30
N ILE A 432 1.57 8.83 -8.38
CA ILE A 432 0.66 9.39 -7.37
C ILE A 432 -0.54 8.43 -7.21
N PRO A 433 -0.99 8.13 -5.97
CA PRO A 433 -2.12 7.24 -5.75
C PRO A 433 -3.34 7.60 -6.61
N ASN A 434 -3.99 6.59 -7.16
CA ASN A 434 -5.17 6.71 -8.03
C ASN A 434 -4.94 7.44 -9.38
N GLU A 435 -3.71 7.85 -9.70
CA GLU A 435 -3.33 8.30 -11.05
C GLU A 435 -2.80 7.15 -11.92
N PHE A 436 -2.88 7.32 -13.23
CA PHE A 436 -2.14 6.47 -14.15
C PHE A 436 -0.79 7.12 -14.46
N VAL A 437 0.28 6.33 -14.46
CA VAL A 437 1.62 6.82 -14.79
C VAL A 437 1.65 7.38 -16.22
N PRO A 438 2.20 8.58 -16.47
CA PRO A 438 2.38 9.10 -17.82
C PRO A 438 3.49 8.33 -18.58
N PRO A 439 3.56 8.44 -19.91
CA PRO A 439 4.63 7.82 -20.68
C PRO A 439 6.02 8.21 -20.17
N TRP A 440 6.91 7.23 -20.03
CA TRP A 440 8.25 7.42 -19.50
C TRP A 440 9.28 6.86 -20.47
N VAL A 441 10.20 7.72 -20.95
CA VAL A 441 11.26 7.35 -21.89
C VAL A 441 12.08 6.15 -21.40
N SER A 442 12.37 5.26 -22.34
CA SER A 442 13.39 4.22 -22.16
C SER A 442 14.81 4.83 -22.10
N GLN A 443 15.81 4.00 -21.78
CA GLN A 443 17.21 4.40 -21.73
C GLN A 443 17.73 5.03 -23.04
N ASP A 444 17.18 4.64 -24.19
CA ASP A 444 17.53 5.23 -25.50
C ASP A 444 16.77 6.53 -25.82
N GLY A 445 16.01 7.07 -24.86
CA GLY A 445 15.36 8.38 -24.94
C GLY A 445 14.10 8.42 -25.83
N LYS A 446 13.53 7.26 -26.18
CA LYS A 446 12.37 7.19 -27.06
C LYS A 446 11.07 7.01 -26.29
N VAL A 447 9.99 7.56 -26.83
CA VAL A 447 8.60 7.24 -26.47
C VAL A 447 7.86 6.89 -27.75
N ASP A 448 7.05 5.84 -27.70
CA ASP A 448 6.19 5.45 -28.82
C ASP A 448 5.22 6.59 -29.18
N GLU A 449 4.85 6.72 -30.47
CA GLU A 449 3.89 7.74 -30.93
C GLU A 449 2.54 7.70 -30.17
N ALA A 450 2.16 6.52 -29.69
CA ALA A 450 0.97 6.31 -28.86
C ALA A 450 1.06 7.00 -27.49
N GLY A 451 2.27 7.11 -26.92
CA GLY A 451 2.51 7.86 -25.68
C GLY A 451 2.29 9.36 -25.86
N GLN A 452 2.67 9.92 -27.02
CA GLN A 452 2.53 11.36 -27.28
C GLN A 452 1.08 11.85 -27.41
N LYS A 453 0.15 10.95 -27.79
CA LYS A 453 -1.27 11.25 -28.01
C LYS A 453 -2.17 10.79 -26.85
N GLN A 454 -1.58 10.40 -25.72
CA GLN A 454 -2.31 9.80 -24.62
C GLN A 454 -3.31 10.78 -23.95
N THR A 455 -4.41 10.25 -23.43
CA THR A 455 -5.45 11.01 -22.69
C THR A 455 -5.87 10.34 -21.38
N TYR A 456 -5.16 9.28 -20.95
CA TYR A 456 -5.52 8.50 -19.76
C TYR A 456 -4.80 9.00 -18.49
N ALA A 457 -3.64 9.64 -18.64
CA ALA A 457 -2.81 10.19 -17.58
C ALA A 457 -2.61 11.70 -17.76
N THR A 458 -1.96 12.35 -16.79
CA THR A 458 -1.47 13.73 -16.91
C THR A 458 -0.73 13.93 -18.24
N LYS A 459 -1.03 15.03 -18.94
CA LYS A 459 -0.52 15.30 -20.30
C LYS A 459 0.95 15.73 -20.27
N THR A 460 1.82 14.76 -20.00
CA THR A 460 3.27 14.91 -19.91
C THR A 460 3.99 13.68 -20.43
N ILE A 461 5.30 13.80 -20.56
CA ILE A 461 6.24 12.71 -20.80
C ILE A 461 7.37 12.88 -19.78
N ILE A 462 7.67 11.82 -19.05
CA ILE A 462 8.87 11.79 -18.21
C ILE A 462 10.06 11.55 -19.15
N ASP A 463 10.90 12.56 -19.30
CA ASP A 463 12.02 12.61 -20.26
C ASP A 463 13.37 12.25 -19.62
N THR A 464 13.41 12.09 -18.30
CA THR A 464 14.57 11.52 -17.60
C THR A 464 14.65 10.02 -17.92
N PRO A 465 15.80 9.49 -18.36
CA PRO A 465 15.96 8.05 -18.59
C PRO A 465 15.61 7.22 -17.35
N ARG A 466 14.68 6.27 -17.50
CA ARG A 466 14.24 5.38 -16.41
C ARG A 466 15.27 4.31 -16.06
N PRO A 467 15.36 3.82 -14.81
CA PRO A 467 16.23 2.70 -14.43
C PRO A 467 16.05 1.44 -15.29
N GLU A 468 17.10 0.66 -15.54
CA GLU A 468 17.02 -0.59 -16.32
C GLU A 468 16.24 -1.69 -15.56
N ASN A 469 16.47 -1.78 -14.24
CA ASN A 469 15.89 -2.77 -13.35
C ASN A 469 14.54 -2.33 -12.75
N LEU A 470 13.67 -1.74 -13.58
CA LEU A 470 12.42 -1.14 -13.13
C LEU A 470 11.30 -2.17 -12.95
N VAL A 471 10.54 -2.03 -11.87
CA VAL A 471 9.31 -2.79 -11.59
C VAL A 471 8.18 -1.78 -11.34
N PHE A 472 7.09 -1.91 -12.08
CA PHE A 472 5.90 -1.07 -11.87
C PHE A 472 5.12 -1.58 -10.65
N ALA A 473 5.06 -0.78 -9.59
CA ALA A 473 4.63 -1.19 -8.26
C ALA A 473 3.39 -0.43 -7.71
N PRO A 474 2.32 -0.16 -8.49
CA PRO A 474 1.22 0.70 -8.04
C PRO A 474 0.40 0.08 -6.90
N HIS A 475 -0.37 0.93 -6.23
CA HIS A 475 -1.35 0.51 -5.21
C HIS A 475 -2.75 0.33 -5.77
N PHE A 476 -3.56 -0.48 -5.09
CA PHE A 476 -5.00 -0.58 -5.35
C PHE A 476 -5.82 -0.77 -4.07
N TYR A 477 -6.80 0.11 -3.88
CA TYR A 477 -7.81 -0.01 -2.84
C TYR A 477 -9.22 0.18 -3.41
N ASP A 478 -10.20 -0.54 -2.86
CA ASP A 478 -11.61 -0.19 -3.04
C ASP A 478 -11.88 1.11 -2.27
N LEU A 479 -11.76 2.24 -2.96
CA LEU A 479 -11.95 3.57 -2.38
C LEU A 479 -13.33 3.75 -1.76
N ASN A 480 -14.37 3.05 -2.23
CA ASN A 480 -15.70 3.13 -1.63
C ASN A 480 -15.74 2.43 -0.26
N VAL A 481 -15.20 1.22 -0.16
CA VAL A 481 -15.13 0.47 1.11
C VAL A 481 -14.14 1.13 2.08
N LEU A 482 -12.98 1.54 1.58
CA LEU A 482 -11.93 2.21 2.34
C LEU A 482 -12.46 3.50 3.00
N PHE A 483 -13.10 4.36 2.20
CA PHE A 483 -13.62 5.64 2.67
C PHE A 483 -14.84 5.49 3.59
N SER A 484 -15.83 4.68 3.19
CA SER A 484 -17.09 4.54 3.94
C SER A 484 -16.98 3.62 5.15
N LYS A 485 -15.96 2.75 5.19
CA LYS A 485 -15.82 1.66 6.17
C LYS A 485 -17.08 0.77 6.23
N HIS A 486 -17.68 0.51 5.07
CA HIS A 486 -18.92 -0.26 4.97
C HIS A 486 -18.97 -1.09 3.69
N HIS A 487 -19.44 -2.34 3.81
CA HIS A 487 -19.75 -3.21 2.67
C HIS A 487 -20.94 -4.12 3.00
N SER A 488 -21.85 -4.29 2.04
CA SER A 488 -23.03 -5.13 2.20
C SER A 488 -23.23 -6.09 1.03
N TRP A 489 -23.61 -5.59 -0.14
CA TRP A 489 -23.92 -6.39 -1.33
C TRP A 489 -23.62 -5.67 -2.64
N MET A 490 -23.14 -4.43 -2.58
CA MET A 490 -22.85 -3.60 -3.74
C MET A 490 -21.42 -3.04 -3.62
N SER A 491 -20.71 -3.02 -4.74
CA SER A 491 -19.44 -2.31 -4.89
C SER A 491 -19.52 -1.27 -5.99
N VAL A 492 -18.60 -0.30 -5.93
CA VAL A 492 -18.58 0.86 -6.81
C VAL A 492 -17.24 0.93 -7.54
N ASN A 493 -17.27 1.13 -8.85
CA ASN A 493 -16.07 1.41 -9.65
C ASN A 493 -15.69 2.88 -9.53
N VAL A 494 -15.03 3.25 -8.42
CA VAL A 494 -14.61 4.62 -8.15
C VAL A 494 -13.57 5.11 -9.17
N GLN A 495 -12.67 4.24 -9.64
CA GLN A 495 -11.71 4.57 -10.71
C GLN A 495 -12.42 5.01 -11.99
N GLY A 496 -13.52 4.35 -12.35
CA GLY A 496 -14.36 4.71 -13.49
C GLY A 496 -15.15 6.00 -13.26
N LEU A 497 -15.81 6.12 -12.10
CA LEU A 497 -16.63 7.30 -11.77
C LEU A 497 -15.80 8.60 -11.77
N SER A 498 -14.63 8.58 -11.15
CA SER A 498 -13.67 9.71 -11.14
C SER A 498 -13.20 10.12 -12.55
N ARG A 499 -13.44 9.28 -13.55
CA ARG A 499 -13.08 9.52 -14.96
C ARG A 499 -14.33 9.66 -15.86
N GLY A 500 -15.47 10.03 -15.29
CA GLY A 500 -16.69 10.34 -16.02
C GLY A 500 -17.54 9.13 -16.44
N MET A 501 -17.31 7.95 -15.85
CA MET A 501 -18.17 6.79 -16.09
C MET A 501 -19.62 7.08 -15.65
N PHE A 502 -20.58 6.71 -16.49
CA PHE A 502 -22.00 6.81 -16.13
C PHE A 502 -22.32 5.91 -14.92
N ILE A 503 -22.98 6.48 -13.90
CA ILE A 503 -23.13 5.86 -12.58
C ILE A 503 -23.69 4.43 -12.59
N LEU A 504 -24.69 4.14 -13.42
CA LEU A 504 -25.29 2.79 -13.48
C LEU A 504 -24.33 1.73 -14.04
N LYS A 505 -23.28 2.12 -14.76
CA LYS A 505 -22.20 1.21 -15.22
C LYS A 505 -21.13 1.00 -14.15
N ALA A 506 -21.13 1.80 -13.10
CA ALA A 506 -20.15 1.73 -12.02
C ALA A 506 -20.64 0.92 -10.80
N LEU A 507 -21.89 0.45 -10.79
CA LEU A 507 -22.46 -0.33 -9.69
C LEU A 507 -22.42 -1.82 -9.98
N TYR A 508 -21.91 -2.61 -9.03
CA TYR A 508 -21.74 -4.05 -9.15
C TYR A 508 -22.38 -4.75 -7.95
N PHE A 509 -23.19 -5.78 -8.21
CA PHE A 509 -24.04 -6.40 -7.19
C PHE A 509 -23.69 -7.88 -6.94
N GLY A 510 -23.44 -8.22 -5.68
CA GLY A 510 -23.05 -9.55 -5.22
C GLY A 510 -21.58 -9.90 -5.46
N ALA A 511 -21.12 -10.97 -4.82
CA ALA A 511 -19.71 -11.39 -4.80
C ALA A 511 -19.09 -11.61 -6.19
N LYS A 512 -19.86 -12.16 -7.15
CA LYS A 512 -19.37 -12.36 -8.52
C LYS A 512 -19.12 -11.03 -9.25
N ALA A 513 -20.04 -10.07 -9.12
CA ALA A 513 -19.88 -8.77 -9.73
C ALA A 513 -18.80 -7.93 -9.02
N LEU A 514 -18.63 -8.12 -7.70
CA LEU A 514 -17.52 -7.55 -6.93
C LEU A 514 -16.15 -7.98 -7.50
N ARG A 515 -15.91 -9.28 -7.73
CA ARG A 515 -14.68 -9.76 -8.41
C ARG A 515 -14.53 -9.14 -9.79
N GLN A 516 -15.61 -9.02 -10.57
CA GLN A 516 -15.57 -8.38 -11.89
C GLN A 516 -15.19 -6.89 -11.81
N ASN A 517 -15.69 -6.17 -10.82
CA ASN A 517 -15.34 -4.78 -10.57
C ASN A 517 -13.84 -4.63 -10.30
N TYR A 518 -13.32 -5.38 -9.31
CA TYR A 518 -11.89 -5.35 -8.97
C TYR A 518 -11.02 -5.79 -10.13
N ARG A 519 -11.42 -6.86 -10.84
CA ARG A 519 -10.72 -7.34 -12.04
C ARG A 519 -10.59 -6.22 -13.08
N ALA A 520 -11.67 -5.48 -13.34
CA ALA A 520 -11.67 -4.41 -14.34
C ALA A 520 -10.76 -3.24 -13.94
N GLN A 521 -10.80 -2.81 -12.67
CA GLN A 521 -9.98 -1.69 -12.18
C GLN A 521 -8.49 -2.04 -12.17
N LEU A 522 -8.12 -3.25 -11.75
CA LEU A 522 -6.75 -3.77 -11.80
C LEU A 522 -6.26 -3.95 -13.25
N ALA A 523 -7.10 -4.47 -14.15
CA ALA A 523 -6.78 -4.60 -15.56
C ALA A 523 -6.46 -3.23 -16.20
N ASN A 524 -7.17 -2.17 -15.80
CA ASN A 524 -6.90 -0.82 -16.29
C ASN A 524 -5.53 -0.32 -15.81
N ILE A 525 -5.17 -0.53 -14.55
CA ILE A 525 -3.86 -0.15 -14.01
C ILE A 525 -2.75 -0.81 -14.83
N LEU A 526 -2.83 -2.14 -15.04
CA LEU A 526 -1.85 -2.87 -15.83
C LEU A 526 -1.80 -2.39 -17.28
N LYS A 527 -2.96 -2.25 -17.93
CA LYS A 527 -3.07 -1.80 -19.33
C LYS A 527 -2.44 -0.42 -19.53
N TYR A 528 -2.71 0.54 -18.66
CA TYR A 528 -2.17 1.89 -18.79
C TYR A 528 -0.70 1.95 -18.38
N GLY A 529 -0.27 1.17 -17.39
CA GLY A 529 1.15 0.97 -17.07
C GLY A 529 1.94 0.44 -18.27
N GLN A 530 1.45 -0.61 -18.93
CA GLN A 530 2.08 -1.17 -20.15
C GLN A 530 2.11 -0.18 -21.31
N LYS A 531 1.10 0.68 -21.46
CA LYS A 531 1.10 1.73 -22.49
C LYS A 531 2.13 2.83 -22.22
N SER A 532 2.40 3.12 -20.95
CA SER A 532 3.36 4.15 -20.55
C SER A 532 4.80 3.65 -20.49
N LEU A 533 4.98 2.38 -20.11
CA LEU A 533 6.28 1.79 -19.79
C LEU A 533 6.74 0.76 -20.83
N GLY A 534 5.82 0.22 -21.63
CA GLY A 534 6.06 -0.93 -22.49
C GLY A 534 5.77 -2.26 -21.79
N THR A 535 5.57 -3.32 -22.57
CA THR A 535 5.18 -4.64 -22.07
C THR A 535 6.31 -5.43 -21.41
N HIS A 536 7.55 -4.95 -21.50
CA HIS A 536 8.73 -5.62 -20.94
C HIS A 536 8.99 -5.27 -19.46
N VAL A 537 8.28 -4.29 -18.90
CA VAL A 537 8.38 -3.91 -17.49
C VAL A 537 7.37 -4.76 -16.69
N PRO A 538 7.83 -5.56 -15.72
CA PRO A 538 6.93 -6.36 -14.87
C PRO A 538 6.13 -5.46 -13.92
N ALA A 539 4.96 -5.95 -13.52
CA ALA A 539 4.08 -5.28 -12.59
C ALA A 539 3.85 -6.11 -11.32
N LEU A 540 3.80 -5.44 -10.17
CA LEU A 540 3.43 -5.98 -8.87
C LEU A 540 2.52 -4.95 -8.18
N ILE A 541 1.43 -5.36 -7.56
CA ILE A 541 0.64 -4.43 -6.75
C ILE A 541 1.32 -4.29 -5.38
N GLY A 542 2.00 -3.15 -5.15
CA GLY A 542 2.82 -2.90 -3.97
C GLY A 542 2.01 -2.90 -2.68
N GLU A 543 0.76 -2.47 -2.76
CA GLU A 543 -0.14 -2.43 -1.62
C GLU A 543 -1.59 -2.59 -2.05
N VAL A 544 -2.27 -3.50 -1.35
CA VAL A 544 -3.67 -3.85 -1.61
C VAL A 544 -4.24 -4.59 -0.42
N GLY A 545 -5.44 -4.23 0.03
CA GLY A 545 -6.02 -4.87 1.21
C GLY A 545 -7.44 -4.41 1.48
N ILE A 546 -7.97 -4.86 2.62
CA ILE A 546 -9.31 -4.47 3.09
C ILE A 546 -9.22 -4.00 4.54
N PRO A 547 -10.00 -2.99 4.93
CA PRO A 547 -10.18 -2.66 6.33
C PRO A 547 -11.00 -3.76 7.03
N TYR A 548 -10.53 -4.24 8.17
CA TYR A 548 -11.22 -5.25 8.98
C TYR A 548 -12.30 -4.64 9.88
N ASP A 549 -12.22 -3.35 10.16
CA ASP A 549 -13.16 -2.57 10.98
C ASP A 549 -14.43 -2.11 10.23
N ILE A 550 -14.71 -2.66 9.05
CA ILE A 550 -15.93 -2.33 8.31
C ILE A 550 -17.20 -2.68 9.10
N ASN A 551 -18.31 -2.03 8.74
CA ASN A 551 -19.62 -2.29 9.34
C ASN A 551 -19.60 -2.13 10.87
N GLY A 552 -18.77 -1.20 11.38
CA GLY A 552 -18.63 -0.94 12.82
C GLY A 552 -17.91 -2.04 13.60
N GLY A 553 -17.06 -2.83 12.94
CA GLY A 553 -16.29 -3.91 13.56
C GLY A 553 -17.16 -5.08 14.04
N GLU A 554 -18.34 -5.28 13.45
CA GLU A 554 -19.30 -6.33 13.87
C GLU A 554 -18.69 -7.74 13.79
N ALA A 555 -17.77 -7.96 12.85
CA ALA A 555 -17.04 -9.22 12.72
C ALA A 555 -16.28 -9.58 14.01
N PHE A 556 -15.70 -8.59 14.71
CA PHE A 556 -14.96 -8.82 15.95
C PHE A 556 -15.88 -9.22 17.11
N LYS A 557 -17.12 -8.72 17.13
CA LYS A 557 -18.07 -9.01 18.20
C LYS A 557 -18.75 -10.36 18.01
N THR A 558 -18.95 -10.76 16.76
CA THR A 558 -19.74 -11.94 16.39
C THR A 558 -18.88 -13.13 15.99
N GLY A 559 -17.62 -12.91 15.59
CA GLY A 559 -16.81 -13.90 14.92
C GLY A 559 -17.23 -14.15 13.46
N ASN A 560 -18.21 -13.40 12.92
CA ASN A 560 -18.67 -13.54 11.54
C ASN A 560 -17.88 -12.64 10.59
N TYR A 561 -16.88 -13.23 9.93
CA TYR A 561 -16.02 -12.53 8.97
C TYR A 561 -16.49 -12.67 7.52
N ASP A 562 -17.71 -13.16 7.24
CA ASP A 562 -18.15 -13.50 5.88
C ASP A 562 -18.07 -12.31 4.89
N LYS A 563 -18.35 -11.08 5.35
CA LYS A 563 -18.24 -9.88 4.48
C LYS A 563 -16.79 -9.49 4.19
N LEU A 564 -15.90 -9.68 5.16
CA LEU A 564 -14.47 -9.48 4.99
C LEU A 564 -13.90 -10.54 4.04
N ARG A 565 -14.33 -11.79 4.21
CA ARG A 565 -14.00 -12.92 3.35
C ARG A 565 -14.45 -12.70 1.92
N GLU A 566 -15.67 -12.18 1.70
CA GLU A 566 -16.19 -11.82 0.38
C GLU A 566 -15.29 -10.79 -0.32
N LEU A 567 -14.92 -9.72 0.38
CA LEU A 567 -14.03 -8.67 -0.15
C LEU A 567 -12.64 -9.20 -0.45
N MET A 568 -12.01 -9.87 0.51
CA MET A 568 -10.65 -10.41 0.36
C MET A 568 -10.58 -11.46 -0.74
N HIS A 569 -11.56 -12.36 -0.83
CA HIS A 569 -11.60 -13.35 -1.88
C HIS A 569 -11.72 -12.71 -3.25
N ALA A 570 -12.65 -11.77 -3.43
CA ALA A 570 -12.81 -11.05 -4.68
C ALA A 570 -11.55 -10.29 -5.09
N LEU A 571 -10.85 -9.70 -4.11
CA LEU A 571 -9.62 -8.92 -4.32
C LEU A 571 -8.47 -9.81 -4.80
N VAL A 572 -8.16 -10.88 -4.07
CA VAL A 572 -7.10 -11.84 -4.46
C VAL A 572 -7.42 -12.50 -5.79
N SER A 573 -8.67 -12.95 -5.99
CA SER A 573 -9.06 -13.56 -7.26
C SER A 573 -9.04 -12.60 -8.44
N ALA A 574 -9.28 -11.30 -8.22
CA ALA A 574 -9.12 -10.29 -9.26
C ALA A 574 -7.66 -10.01 -9.63
N MET A 575 -6.71 -10.19 -8.70
CA MET A 575 -5.28 -10.11 -8.98
C MET A 575 -4.81 -11.35 -9.76
N GLU A 576 -5.25 -12.55 -9.33
CA GLU A 576 -5.02 -13.82 -10.03
C GLU A 576 -5.55 -13.78 -11.46
N ASP A 577 -6.77 -13.25 -11.65
CA ASP A 577 -7.44 -13.04 -12.94
C ASP A 577 -6.65 -12.16 -13.94
N ASN A 578 -5.78 -11.29 -13.42
CA ASN A 578 -4.95 -10.36 -14.17
C ASN A 578 -3.47 -10.77 -14.18
N ASN A 579 -3.13 -11.93 -13.61
CA ASN A 579 -1.77 -12.45 -13.50
C ASN A 579 -0.82 -11.48 -12.76
N LEU A 580 -1.34 -10.77 -11.75
CA LEU A 580 -0.59 -9.77 -11.00
C LEU A 580 0.10 -10.41 -9.79
N ALA A 581 1.39 -10.12 -9.64
CA ALA A 581 2.06 -10.25 -8.34
C ALA A 581 1.50 -9.19 -7.37
N PHE A 582 1.55 -9.46 -6.06
CA PHE A 582 1.02 -8.52 -5.06
C PHE A 582 1.61 -8.69 -3.66
N THR A 583 1.53 -7.62 -2.86
CA THR A 583 1.76 -7.64 -1.42
C THR A 583 0.52 -7.11 -0.68
N LEU A 584 -0.11 -7.96 0.13
CA LEU A 584 -1.31 -7.59 0.89
C LEU A 584 -0.97 -6.60 2.02
N TRP A 585 -1.81 -5.59 2.24
CA TRP A 585 -1.74 -4.68 3.37
C TRP A 585 -2.67 -5.20 4.48
N ASN A 586 -2.17 -5.58 5.67
CA ASN A 586 -0.75 -5.79 6.03
C ASN A 586 -0.56 -7.01 6.96
N TYR A 587 0.67 -7.31 7.37
CA TYR A 587 0.97 -8.23 8.47
C TYR A 587 1.60 -7.46 9.63
N ASN A 588 0.87 -7.32 10.74
CA ASN A 588 1.30 -6.63 11.94
C ASN A 588 0.91 -7.46 13.18
N PRO A 589 1.86 -8.15 13.83
CA PRO A 589 1.57 -8.94 15.02
C PRO A 589 1.13 -8.10 16.23
N ASP A 590 1.43 -6.80 16.23
CA ASP A 590 1.01 -5.86 17.28
C ASP A 590 -0.39 -5.29 17.06
N ASN A 591 -1.11 -5.72 16.02
CA ASN A 591 -2.48 -5.28 15.77
C ASN A 591 -3.39 -5.59 16.96
N ARG A 592 -4.29 -4.66 17.30
CA ARG A 592 -5.31 -4.78 18.34
C ARG A 592 -6.65 -4.29 17.78
N VAL A 593 -7.77 -4.91 18.16
CA VAL A 593 -9.11 -4.45 17.68
C VAL A 593 -9.39 -2.99 18.03
N GLU A 594 -8.93 -2.51 19.19
CA GLU A 594 -9.23 -1.16 19.67
C GLU A 594 -8.56 -0.05 18.84
N TYR A 595 -7.31 -0.27 18.40
CA TYR A 595 -6.48 0.75 17.75
C TYR A 595 -5.91 0.33 16.39
N GLY A 596 -6.31 -0.84 15.90
CA GLY A 596 -5.77 -1.43 14.68
C GLY A 596 -4.28 -1.71 14.80
N ASP A 597 -3.51 -1.28 13.81
CA ASP A 597 -2.07 -1.41 13.74
C ASP A 597 -1.30 -0.39 14.62
N GLY A 598 -2.03 0.45 15.36
CA GLY A 598 -1.48 1.48 16.24
C GLY A 598 -1.29 2.85 15.58
N TRP A 599 -1.47 2.94 14.26
CA TRP A 599 -1.35 4.17 13.47
C TRP A 599 -2.73 4.61 12.97
N ASN A 600 -3.20 5.79 13.40
CA ASN A 600 -4.43 6.43 12.93
C ASN A 600 -5.71 5.54 12.90
N LYS A 601 -5.78 4.54 13.80
CA LYS A 601 -6.86 3.53 13.87
C LYS A 601 -7.01 2.71 12.58
N GLU A 602 -5.93 2.53 11.82
CA GLU A 602 -5.94 1.65 10.66
C GLU A 602 -5.97 0.19 11.08
N ASP A 603 -6.98 -0.56 10.64
CA ASP A 603 -7.07 -1.98 10.92
C ASP A 603 -7.12 -2.78 9.62
N PHE A 604 -5.93 -3.07 9.07
CA PHE A 604 -5.76 -3.82 7.81
C PHE A 604 -5.07 -5.17 8.00
N SER A 605 -4.65 -5.47 9.23
CA SER A 605 -3.73 -6.59 9.40
C SER A 605 -4.39 -7.95 9.12
N VAL A 606 -3.72 -8.88 8.49
CA VAL A 606 -4.24 -10.25 8.28
C VAL A 606 -4.18 -11.09 9.57
N VAL A 607 -3.58 -10.54 10.61
CA VAL A 607 -3.54 -11.11 11.96
C VAL A 607 -4.09 -10.12 12.98
N ASN A 608 -4.54 -10.65 14.11
CA ASN A 608 -4.81 -9.89 15.31
C ASN A 608 -3.99 -10.45 16.48
N GLY A 609 -3.34 -9.58 17.24
CA GLY A 609 -2.49 -9.96 18.36
C GLY A 609 -3.21 -10.04 19.71
N ASP A 610 -4.52 -9.78 19.77
CA ASP A 610 -5.32 -9.98 20.98
C ASP A 610 -5.35 -11.48 21.35
N THR A 611 -4.67 -11.86 22.43
CA THR A 611 -4.44 -13.26 22.80
C THR A 611 -5.57 -13.91 23.62
N GLU A 612 -6.56 -13.13 24.08
CA GLU A 612 -7.67 -13.64 24.89
C GLU A 612 -9.02 -13.37 24.20
N ALA A 613 -9.69 -14.44 23.77
CA ALA A 613 -11.12 -14.39 23.49
C ALA A 613 -11.85 -14.10 24.81
N LYS A 614 -12.16 -12.83 25.08
CA LYS A 614 -12.97 -12.45 26.24
C LYS A 614 -14.45 -12.60 25.85
N PRO A 615 -15.23 -13.49 26.48
CA PRO A 615 -16.66 -13.60 26.21
C PRO A 615 -17.33 -12.23 26.33
N GLY A 616 -17.88 -11.74 25.22
CA GLY A 616 -18.50 -10.41 25.13
C GLY A 616 -17.62 -9.27 24.58
N HIS A 617 -16.37 -9.51 24.15
CA HIS A 617 -15.48 -8.45 23.69
C HIS A 617 -14.84 -8.66 22.30
N ILE A 618 -14.12 -9.77 22.05
CA ILE A 618 -13.47 -10.04 20.75
C ILE A 618 -13.52 -11.55 20.46
N LEU A 619 -14.14 -11.96 19.36
CA LEU A 619 -14.26 -13.33 18.89
C LEU A 619 -13.39 -13.56 17.64
N PRO A 620 -12.65 -14.67 17.55
CA PRO A 620 -11.86 -15.00 16.37
C PRO A 620 -12.76 -15.34 15.18
N ASP A 621 -12.17 -15.38 13.99
CA ASP A 621 -12.86 -15.81 12.77
C ASP A 621 -13.30 -17.27 12.89
N TYR A 622 -14.61 -17.51 12.83
CA TYR A 622 -15.16 -18.87 12.96
C TYR A 622 -14.62 -19.84 11.89
N ALA A 623 -14.17 -19.35 10.74
CA ALA A 623 -13.57 -20.21 9.73
C ALA A 623 -12.19 -20.73 10.12
N ASN A 624 -11.46 -20.00 10.98
CA ASN A 624 -10.14 -20.37 11.49
C ASN A 624 -10.20 -21.24 12.76
N GLU A 625 -11.39 -21.53 13.30
CA GLU A 625 -11.63 -22.28 14.55
C GLU A 625 -10.74 -23.52 14.70
N ALA A 626 -10.62 -24.34 13.63
CA ALA A 626 -9.86 -25.58 13.65
C ALA A 626 -8.33 -25.38 13.78
N HIS A 627 -7.84 -24.16 13.52
CA HIS A 627 -6.43 -23.80 13.47
C HIS A 627 -6.00 -22.83 14.58
N GLU A 628 -6.92 -22.34 15.43
CA GLU A 628 -6.59 -21.37 16.49
C GLU A 628 -5.59 -21.88 17.54
N ASN A 629 -5.46 -23.21 17.69
CA ASN A 629 -4.49 -23.82 18.59
C ASN A 629 -3.09 -24.01 17.96
N ASP A 630 -2.96 -23.75 16.67
CA ASP A 630 -1.69 -23.82 15.94
C ASP A 630 -1.08 -22.42 15.85
N GLU A 631 0.14 -22.26 16.36
CA GLU A 631 0.86 -20.98 16.34
C GLU A 631 1.03 -20.40 14.92
N LEU A 632 0.99 -21.23 13.87
CA LEU A 632 1.11 -20.81 12.49
C LEU A 632 -0.16 -20.11 11.96
N TYR A 633 -1.31 -20.28 12.61
CA TYR A 633 -2.60 -19.77 12.12
C TYR A 633 -3.37 -18.98 13.18
N ARG A 634 -2.96 -19.07 14.44
CA ARG A 634 -3.59 -18.37 15.57
C ARG A 634 -3.69 -16.86 15.34
N GLY A 635 -4.89 -16.33 15.56
CA GLY A 635 -5.22 -14.90 15.39
C GLY A 635 -5.30 -14.47 13.94
N GLY A 636 -5.25 -15.41 12.99
CA GLY A 636 -5.43 -15.12 11.56
C GLY A 636 -6.85 -14.66 11.24
N ARG A 637 -6.97 -13.70 10.33
CA ARG A 637 -8.25 -13.15 9.87
C ARG A 637 -8.46 -13.50 8.41
N VAL A 638 -9.59 -14.11 8.07
CA VAL A 638 -9.96 -14.58 6.71
C VAL A 638 -8.87 -15.40 6.01
N LEU A 639 -8.08 -16.16 6.79
CA LEU A 639 -7.00 -16.99 6.27
C LEU A 639 -7.50 -18.04 5.28
N ASP A 640 -8.75 -18.47 5.41
CA ASP A 640 -9.41 -19.45 4.54
C ASP A 640 -9.61 -18.97 3.10
N VAL A 641 -9.42 -17.68 2.83
CA VAL A 641 -9.33 -17.17 1.47
C VAL A 641 -7.97 -16.53 1.18
N ILE A 642 -7.15 -16.17 2.16
CA ILE A 642 -5.79 -15.68 1.88
C ILE A 642 -4.86 -16.83 1.48
N ILE A 643 -4.92 -17.94 2.22
CA ILE A 643 -4.10 -19.13 2.00
C ILE A 643 -4.76 -19.98 0.92
N ARG A 644 -4.22 -20.01 -0.30
CA ARG A 644 -4.86 -20.71 -1.43
C ARG A 644 -3.82 -21.32 -2.38
N PRO A 645 -4.18 -22.35 -3.16
CA PRO A 645 -3.25 -22.94 -4.11
C PRO A 645 -2.94 -21.96 -5.24
N TYR A 646 -1.69 -21.94 -5.68
CA TYR A 646 -1.27 -21.17 -6.86
C TYR A 646 0.01 -21.73 -7.46
N ALA A 647 0.19 -21.56 -8.77
CA ALA A 647 1.42 -21.93 -9.45
C ALA A 647 2.50 -20.86 -9.19
N VAL A 648 3.55 -21.24 -8.47
CA VAL A 648 4.60 -20.33 -8.01
C VAL A 648 5.70 -20.19 -9.05
N LYS A 649 6.22 -21.32 -9.52
CA LYS A 649 7.27 -21.38 -10.56
C LYS A 649 6.67 -22.07 -11.77
N ILE A 650 6.53 -21.35 -12.87
CA ILE A 650 5.80 -21.79 -14.06
C ILE A 650 6.81 -22.04 -15.18
N ALA A 651 6.90 -23.28 -15.65
CA ALA A 651 7.67 -23.65 -16.83
C ALA A 651 6.95 -23.20 -18.11
N GLY A 652 6.87 -21.88 -18.30
CA GLY A 652 6.04 -21.25 -19.33
C GLY A 652 5.40 -19.94 -18.86
N ARG A 653 4.25 -19.59 -19.46
CA ARG A 653 3.49 -18.37 -19.18
C ARG A 653 2.10 -18.70 -18.65
N HIS A 654 1.70 -18.03 -17.58
CA HIS A 654 0.36 -18.14 -17.00
C HIS A 654 -0.70 -17.68 -18.00
N VAL A 655 -1.74 -18.51 -18.21
CA VAL A 655 -2.90 -18.17 -19.05
C VAL A 655 -4.10 -17.83 -18.17
N ARG A 656 -4.43 -18.72 -17.22
CA ARG A 656 -5.60 -18.61 -16.35
C ARG A 656 -5.42 -19.44 -15.10
N SER A 657 -5.93 -18.92 -13.98
CA SER A 657 -6.13 -19.68 -12.76
C SER A 657 -7.49 -19.36 -12.17
N ASP A 658 -8.12 -20.33 -11.54
CA ASP A 658 -9.33 -20.12 -10.75
C ASP A 658 -9.32 -21.05 -9.53
N TRP A 659 -9.72 -20.52 -8.38
CA TRP A 659 -9.84 -21.30 -7.16
C TRP A 659 -11.17 -20.99 -6.49
N ASP A 660 -11.95 -22.03 -6.22
CA ASP A 660 -13.22 -21.91 -5.50
C ASP A 660 -13.04 -22.38 -4.04
N PRO A 661 -13.07 -21.46 -3.05
CA PRO A 661 -12.92 -21.82 -1.64
C PRO A 661 -14.06 -22.69 -1.11
N ARG A 662 -15.23 -22.74 -1.78
CA ARG A 662 -16.37 -23.57 -1.35
C ARG A 662 -16.14 -25.04 -1.66
N THR A 663 -15.58 -25.33 -2.83
CA THR A 663 -15.37 -26.70 -3.32
C THR A 663 -13.92 -27.16 -3.18
N LEU A 664 -13.01 -26.24 -2.88
CA LEU A 664 -11.55 -26.42 -2.92
C LEU A 664 -11.04 -26.88 -4.29
N HIS A 665 -11.80 -26.60 -5.34
CA HIS A 665 -11.41 -26.84 -6.73
C HIS A 665 -10.42 -25.76 -7.18
N TYR A 666 -9.27 -26.20 -7.69
CA TYR A 666 -8.28 -25.34 -8.34
C TYR A 666 -8.11 -25.75 -9.80
N GLU A 667 -8.15 -24.77 -10.70
CA GLU A 667 -7.81 -24.92 -12.12
C GLU A 667 -6.63 -23.99 -12.46
N PHE A 668 -5.68 -24.52 -13.23
CA PHE A 668 -4.55 -23.75 -13.74
C PHE A 668 -4.23 -24.12 -15.19
N GLU A 669 -4.05 -23.10 -16.03
CA GLU A 669 -3.66 -23.21 -17.43
C GLU A 669 -2.42 -22.37 -17.72
N TRP A 670 -1.46 -22.94 -18.45
CA TRP A 670 -0.24 -22.26 -18.88
C TRP A 670 0.23 -22.74 -20.25
N THR A 671 1.11 -21.96 -20.89
CA THR A 671 1.74 -22.31 -22.16
C THR A 671 3.25 -22.40 -22.03
N SER A 672 3.87 -23.37 -22.71
CA SER A 672 5.32 -23.43 -22.89
C SER A 672 5.74 -22.57 -24.09
N GLU A 673 7.00 -22.09 -24.13
CA GLU A 673 7.48 -21.29 -25.27
C GLU A 673 7.71 -22.19 -26.50
N ALA A 674 6.66 -22.34 -27.30
CA ALA A 674 6.64 -23.13 -28.53
C ALA A 674 7.41 -22.43 -29.66
N GLU A 675 8.73 -22.64 -29.76
CA GLU A 675 9.44 -22.72 -31.05
C GLU A 675 10.91 -23.17 -30.91
N ASN A 676 11.57 -22.96 -29.76
CA ASN A 676 12.97 -23.37 -29.55
C ASN A 676 13.16 -24.64 -28.70
N ASP A 677 12.19 -25.01 -27.85
CA ASP A 677 12.31 -26.17 -26.95
C ASP A 677 12.26 -27.52 -27.68
N ALA A 678 11.55 -27.61 -28.80
CA ALA A 678 11.46 -28.85 -29.59
C ALA A 678 12.79 -29.25 -30.25
N LYS A 679 13.68 -28.29 -30.53
CA LYS A 679 14.98 -28.55 -31.19
C LYS A 679 16.15 -28.77 -30.21
N ASN A 680 16.02 -28.33 -28.95
CA ASN A 680 17.06 -28.40 -27.91
C ASN A 680 16.69 -29.23 -26.68
N SER A 681 15.59 -30.00 -26.71
CA SER A 681 15.04 -30.73 -25.55
C SER A 681 16.00 -31.72 -24.86
N LYS A 682 17.10 -32.12 -25.52
CA LYS A 682 18.11 -33.03 -24.95
C LYS A 682 19.16 -32.34 -24.07
N SER A 683 19.21 -31.00 -23.99
CA SER A 683 20.21 -30.25 -23.21
C SER A 683 19.65 -29.34 -22.13
N GLN A 684 18.33 -29.21 -21.97
CA GLN A 684 17.75 -28.37 -20.93
C GLN A 684 17.64 -29.09 -19.57
N PRO A 685 17.86 -28.37 -18.45
CA PRO A 685 17.69 -28.95 -17.11
C PRO A 685 16.23 -29.37 -16.89
N GLU A 686 16.00 -30.50 -16.23
CA GLU A 686 14.65 -31.00 -15.91
C GLU A 686 13.72 -29.93 -15.31
N LYS A 687 14.28 -29.10 -14.41
CA LYS A 687 13.56 -27.99 -13.77
C LYS A 687 13.00 -26.95 -14.73
N SER A 688 13.59 -26.70 -15.90
CA SER A 688 13.05 -25.70 -16.85
C SER A 688 11.69 -26.12 -17.43
N ARG A 689 11.33 -27.40 -17.31
CA ARG A 689 10.05 -27.99 -17.75
C ARG A 689 9.12 -28.36 -16.60
N THR A 690 9.50 -28.05 -15.36
CA THR A 690 8.72 -28.39 -14.16
C THR A 690 8.04 -27.15 -13.59
N THR A 691 6.71 -27.15 -13.63
CA THR A 691 5.87 -26.19 -12.91
C THR A 691 5.69 -26.66 -11.46
N GLU A 692 5.86 -25.75 -10.50
CA GLU A 692 5.70 -26.00 -9.06
C GLU A 692 4.48 -25.22 -8.52
N ILE A 693 3.53 -25.94 -7.94
CA ILE A 693 2.27 -25.41 -7.42
C ILE A 693 2.26 -25.58 -5.90
N PHE A 694 1.99 -24.49 -5.18
CA PHE A 694 1.74 -24.54 -3.74
C PHE A 694 0.34 -25.11 -3.50
N VAL A 695 0.24 -26.14 -2.65
CA VAL A 695 -1.03 -26.79 -2.27
C VAL A 695 -1.17 -26.71 -0.75
N PRO A 696 -1.89 -25.70 -0.22
CA PRO A 696 -1.79 -25.33 1.18
C PRO A 696 -2.30 -26.43 2.13
N LYS A 697 -1.48 -26.77 3.13
CA LYS A 697 -1.87 -27.70 4.21
C LYS A 697 -3.14 -27.26 4.94
N TYR A 698 -3.34 -25.94 5.08
CA TYR A 698 -4.54 -25.34 5.69
C TYR A 698 -5.84 -25.92 5.08
N HIS A 699 -5.89 -26.08 3.76
CA HIS A 699 -7.07 -26.63 3.07
C HIS A 699 -6.97 -28.13 2.80
N TYR A 700 -5.78 -28.66 2.48
CA TYR A 700 -5.66 -29.97 1.86
C TYR A 700 -5.08 -31.08 2.76
N ALA A 701 -4.45 -30.77 3.91
CA ALA A 701 -3.70 -31.76 4.69
C ALA A 701 -4.53 -32.95 5.21
N GLN A 702 -5.83 -32.75 5.49
CA GLN A 702 -6.72 -33.78 6.00
C GLN A 702 -7.67 -34.35 4.92
N ARG A 703 -7.38 -34.08 3.65
CA ARG A 703 -8.25 -34.43 2.52
C ARG A 703 -7.47 -35.27 1.52
N ASN A 704 -8.16 -36.23 0.90
CA ASN A 704 -7.64 -36.88 -0.28
C ASN A 704 -7.80 -35.94 -1.47
N ILE A 705 -6.71 -35.72 -2.19
CA ILE A 705 -6.68 -34.87 -3.39
C ILE A 705 -6.69 -35.73 -4.65
N ASP A 706 -7.46 -35.32 -5.64
CA ASP A 706 -7.47 -35.86 -7.00
C ASP A 706 -6.80 -34.82 -7.92
N ILE A 707 -5.72 -35.23 -8.58
CA ILE A 707 -4.90 -34.36 -9.43
C ILE A 707 -5.00 -34.85 -10.86
N LYS A 708 -5.41 -33.95 -11.77
CA LYS A 708 -5.52 -34.26 -13.20
C LYS A 708 -4.67 -33.28 -14.00
N VAL A 709 -3.79 -33.80 -14.83
CA VAL A 709 -3.01 -33.03 -15.80
C VAL A 709 -3.45 -33.38 -17.22
N SER A 710 -3.44 -32.41 -18.13
CA SER A 710 -3.74 -32.65 -19.55
C SER A 710 -2.69 -33.49 -20.26
N ASP A 711 -1.45 -33.43 -19.77
CA ASP A 711 -0.26 -34.02 -20.36
C ASP A 711 0.88 -34.08 -19.33
N GLY A 712 1.91 -34.84 -19.66
CA GLY A 712 3.08 -35.00 -18.81
C GLY A 712 2.83 -35.85 -17.57
N GLU A 713 3.72 -35.71 -16.59
CA GLU A 713 3.70 -36.44 -15.33
C GLU A 713 3.65 -35.46 -14.15
N TRP A 714 3.07 -35.93 -13.03
CA TRP A 714 3.01 -35.13 -11.80
C TRP A 714 3.42 -35.94 -10.58
N SER A 715 3.92 -35.25 -9.57
CA SER A 715 4.17 -35.81 -8.24
C SER A 715 3.83 -34.79 -7.17
N TYR A 716 3.26 -35.24 -6.04
CA TYR A 716 2.90 -34.39 -4.92
C TYR A 716 3.74 -34.75 -3.69
N ASP A 717 4.36 -33.74 -3.09
CA ASP A 717 5.07 -33.83 -1.81
C ASP A 717 4.24 -33.15 -0.72
N PRO A 718 3.54 -33.92 0.14
CA PRO A 718 2.69 -33.35 1.17
C PRO A 718 3.48 -32.61 2.26
N ASP A 719 4.72 -33.01 2.54
CA ASP A 719 5.55 -32.37 3.56
C ASP A 719 5.97 -30.97 3.11
N LEU A 720 6.30 -30.83 1.83
CA LEU A 720 6.61 -29.54 1.20
C LEU A 720 5.35 -28.77 0.74
N ALA A 721 4.15 -29.33 0.87
CA ALA A 721 2.92 -28.74 0.35
C ALA A 721 3.03 -28.38 -1.14
N THR A 722 3.70 -29.21 -1.93
CA THR A 722 4.13 -28.87 -3.30
C THR A 722 3.76 -29.93 -4.30
N LEU A 723 3.07 -29.52 -5.36
CA LEU A 723 2.80 -30.32 -6.54
C LEU A 723 3.77 -29.93 -7.66
N TYR A 724 4.47 -30.92 -8.20
CA TYR A 724 5.36 -30.78 -9.35
C TYR A 724 4.65 -31.33 -10.58
N VAL A 725 4.58 -30.53 -11.65
CA VAL A 725 4.06 -30.97 -12.96
C VAL A 725 5.15 -30.80 -14.01
N GLN A 726 5.63 -31.92 -14.54
CA GLN A 726 6.54 -31.93 -15.68
C GLN A 726 5.73 -32.15 -16.95
N HIS A 727 5.56 -31.08 -17.73
CA HIS A 727 4.71 -31.12 -18.91
C HIS A 727 5.35 -31.89 -20.08
N ASP A 728 4.53 -32.36 -21.02
CA ASP A 728 5.00 -32.96 -22.26
C ASP A 728 5.53 -31.87 -23.20
N GLY A 729 6.84 -31.90 -23.50
CA GLY A 729 7.48 -30.92 -24.37
C GLY A 729 7.03 -30.96 -25.83
N SER A 730 6.20 -31.94 -26.23
CA SER A 730 5.52 -31.96 -27.52
C SER A 730 4.24 -31.12 -27.55
N LYS A 731 3.77 -30.64 -26.39
CA LYS A 731 2.57 -29.81 -26.23
C LYS A 731 2.96 -28.38 -25.85
N SER A 732 2.13 -27.43 -26.28
CA SER A 732 2.31 -26.00 -26.02
C SER A 732 1.34 -25.42 -25.01
N THR A 733 0.29 -26.17 -24.66
CA THR A 733 -0.77 -25.74 -23.74
C THR A 733 -1.02 -26.86 -22.76
N HIS A 734 -1.04 -26.49 -21.48
CA HIS A 734 -1.09 -27.41 -20.37
C HIS A 734 -2.17 -26.95 -19.39
N ARG A 735 -2.83 -27.91 -18.77
CA ARG A 735 -3.86 -27.68 -17.76
C ARG A 735 -3.72 -28.67 -16.62
N LEU A 736 -4.00 -28.18 -15.42
CA LEU A 736 -4.05 -28.92 -14.18
C LEU A 736 -5.37 -28.64 -13.45
N THR A 737 -5.95 -29.66 -12.82
CA THR A 737 -6.93 -29.48 -11.75
C THR A 737 -6.49 -30.16 -10.45
N ILE A 738 -6.85 -29.54 -9.33
CA ILE A 738 -6.73 -30.12 -7.98
C ILE A 738 -8.13 -30.12 -7.37
N ASP A 739 -8.62 -31.30 -7.06
CA ASP A 739 -9.94 -31.55 -6.50
C ASP A 739 -9.83 -32.28 -5.16
N ILE A 740 -10.85 -32.18 -4.32
CA ILE A 740 -10.99 -33.05 -3.14
C ILE A 740 -11.96 -34.19 -3.47
N THR A 741 -11.70 -35.40 -2.97
CA THR A 741 -12.50 -36.58 -3.37
C THR A 741 -13.93 -36.60 -2.85
N ASN A 742 -14.27 -35.78 -1.83
CA ASN A 742 -15.61 -35.76 -1.22
C ASN A 742 -16.09 -34.33 -0.93
N ILE A 743 -16.46 -33.62 -2.00
CA ILE A 743 -17.01 -32.26 -1.94
C ILE A 743 -18.27 -32.18 -1.06
N PRO A 744 -19.28 -33.09 -1.17
CA PRO A 744 -20.49 -32.99 -0.35
C PRO A 744 -20.20 -33.03 1.16
N ARG A 745 -19.25 -33.86 1.59
CA ARG A 745 -18.82 -33.89 2.99
C ARG A 745 -18.18 -32.57 3.41
N HIS A 746 -17.28 -32.01 2.59
CA HIS A 746 -16.63 -30.74 2.88
C HIS A 746 -17.65 -29.60 3.03
N LEU A 747 -18.60 -29.50 2.10
CA LEU A 747 -19.67 -28.50 2.17
C LEU A 747 -20.53 -28.67 3.44
N MET A 748 -20.85 -29.91 3.81
CA MET A 748 -21.56 -30.20 5.07
C MET A 748 -20.77 -29.73 6.29
N GLU A 749 -19.47 -30.02 6.36
CA GLU A 749 -18.60 -29.60 7.46
C GLU A 749 -18.57 -28.06 7.61
N THR A 750 -18.62 -27.33 6.50
CA THR A 750 -18.70 -25.86 6.48
C THR A 750 -20.04 -25.35 7.02
N VAL A 751 -21.16 -25.93 6.59
CA VAL A 751 -22.51 -25.58 7.10
C VAL A 751 -22.63 -25.90 8.59
N GLU A 752 -22.15 -27.07 9.02
CA GLU A 752 -22.14 -27.46 10.43
C GLU A 752 -21.28 -26.52 11.28
N ARG A 753 -20.10 -26.10 10.79
CA ARG A 753 -19.25 -25.12 11.47
C ARG A 753 -19.97 -23.78 11.63
N ARG A 754 -20.57 -23.27 10.56
CA ARG A 754 -21.35 -22.02 10.61
C ARG A 754 -22.50 -22.13 11.62
N ARG A 755 -23.24 -23.24 11.65
CA ARG A 755 -24.32 -23.45 12.63
C ARG A 755 -23.85 -23.57 14.07
N ARG A 756 -22.66 -24.13 14.32
CA ARG A 756 -22.08 -24.14 15.68
C ARG A 756 -21.72 -22.73 16.15
N ALA A 757 -21.14 -21.92 15.27
CA ALA A 757 -20.80 -20.53 15.57
C ALA A 757 -22.05 -19.64 15.67
N PHE A 758 -23.04 -19.87 14.81
CA PHE A 758 -24.28 -19.09 14.69
C PHE A 758 -25.50 -20.02 14.70
N PRO A 759 -25.94 -20.50 15.86
CA PRO A 759 -27.11 -21.37 15.96
C PRO A 759 -28.35 -20.69 15.36
N PRO A 760 -29.02 -21.30 14.36
CA PRO A 760 -30.17 -20.69 13.70
C PRO A 760 -31.33 -20.53 14.69
N SER A 761 -32.04 -19.41 14.61
CA SER A 761 -33.27 -19.18 15.37
C SER A 761 -34.48 -19.84 14.69
N PHE A 762 -35.58 -20.01 15.42
CA PHE A 762 -36.84 -20.47 14.83
C PHE A 762 -37.31 -19.50 13.71
N PRO A 763 -37.81 -20.00 12.55
CA PRO A 763 -38.04 -21.41 12.20
C PRO A 763 -36.84 -22.11 11.53
N LEU A 764 -35.74 -21.41 11.22
CA LEU A 764 -34.55 -21.98 10.58
C LEU A 764 -33.90 -23.10 11.41
N SER A 765 -34.08 -23.07 12.74
CA SER A 765 -33.70 -24.15 13.65
C SER A 765 -34.36 -25.51 13.34
N LEU A 766 -35.49 -25.53 12.61
CA LEU A 766 -36.18 -26.75 12.18
C LEU A 766 -35.60 -27.36 10.90
N ILE A 767 -34.78 -26.61 10.16
CA ILE A 767 -34.14 -27.06 8.93
C ILE A 767 -32.88 -27.85 9.33
N SER A 768 -32.69 -29.07 8.82
CA SER A 768 -31.44 -29.82 9.03
C SER A 768 -30.26 -29.20 8.24
N PRO A 769 -29.00 -29.39 8.66
CA PRO A 769 -27.84 -28.90 7.91
C PRO A 769 -27.81 -29.38 6.46
N SER A 770 -28.23 -30.64 6.23
CA SER A 770 -28.34 -31.21 4.88
C SER A 770 -29.38 -30.51 4.01
N THR A 771 -30.51 -30.08 4.60
CA THR A 771 -31.55 -29.35 3.88
C THR A 771 -31.11 -27.92 3.61
N GLU A 772 -30.42 -27.27 4.56
CA GLU A 772 -29.81 -25.95 4.33
C GLU A 772 -28.80 -26.00 3.18
N LEU A 773 -27.89 -26.98 3.19
CA LEU A 773 -26.94 -27.16 2.09
C LEU A 773 -27.67 -27.39 0.75
N ALA A 774 -28.68 -28.25 0.73
CA ALA A 774 -29.47 -28.48 -0.48
C ALA A 774 -30.15 -27.20 -0.98
N ILE A 775 -30.65 -26.35 -0.07
CA ILE A 775 -31.25 -25.05 -0.39
C ILE A 775 -30.18 -24.09 -0.96
N GLU A 776 -29.01 -23.98 -0.33
CA GLU A 776 -27.90 -23.14 -0.81
C GLU A 776 -27.44 -23.55 -2.22
N GLU A 777 -27.34 -24.85 -2.49
CA GLU A 777 -26.98 -25.42 -3.79
C GLU A 777 -28.10 -25.24 -4.84
N LEU A 778 -29.39 -25.31 -4.47
CA LEU A 778 -30.52 -25.11 -5.38
C LEU A 778 -30.79 -23.62 -5.70
N MET A 779 -30.61 -22.73 -4.71
CA MET A 779 -30.94 -21.30 -4.83
C MET A 779 -29.90 -20.50 -5.62
N MET A 780 -28.62 -20.89 -5.57
CA MET A 780 -27.52 -20.22 -6.29
C MET A 780 -27.69 -20.16 -7.83
N PRO A 781 -28.18 -21.21 -8.52
CA PRO A 781 -28.49 -21.12 -9.95
C PRO A 781 -29.89 -20.57 -10.27
N MET A 782 -30.86 -20.61 -9.35
CA MET A 782 -32.28 -20.28 -9.65
C MET A 782 -32.69 -18.82 -9.36
N LEU A 783 -32.02 -18.09 -8.47
CA LEU A 783 -32.47 -16.76 -8.06
C LEU A 783 -32.08 -15.62 -9.02
N LEU A 784 -31.05 -15.78 -9.85
CA LEU A 784 -30.64 -14.73 -10.79
C LEU A 784 -31.67 -14.46 -11.91
N PRO A 785 -32.31 -15.47 -12.53
CA PRO A 785 -33.38 -15.23 -13.50
C PRO A 785 -34.70 -14.84 -12.82
N GLY A 786 -35.04 -15.46 -11.68
CA GLY A 786 -36.35 -15.29 -11.03
C GLY A 786 -36.61 -13.89 -10.50
N LEU A 787 -35.62 -13.27 -9.85
CA LEU A 787 -35.73 -11.89 -9.37
C LEU A 787 -35.75 -10.87 -10.52
N LEU A 788 -35.04 -11.14 -11.61
CA LEU A 788 -35.06 -10.28 -12.80
C LEU A 788 -36.43 -10.32 -13.49
N VAL A 789 -37.08 -11.49 -13.55
CA VAL A 789 -38.44 -11.66 -14.08
C VAL A 789 -39.46 -10.96 -13.18
N ILE A 790 -39.32 -11.01 -11.86
CA ILE A 790 -40.20 -10.28 -10.94
C ILE A 790 -39.99 -8.77 -11.07
N LEU A 791 -38.74 -8.29 -11.18
CA LEU A 791 -38.45 -6.86 -11.40
C LEU A 791 -38.97 -6.38 -12.76
N LEU A 792 -38.80 -7.16 -13.83
CA LEU A 792 -39.35 -6.86 -15.15
C LEU A 792 -40.88 -6.86 -15.14
N ALA A 793 -41.51 -7.81 -14.46
CA ALA A 793 -42.96 -7.88 -14.32
C ALA A 793 -43.52 -6.65 -13.57
N VAL A 794 -42.85 -6.23 -12.48
CA VAL A 794 -43.23 -5.02 -11.74
C VAL A 794 -43.03 -3.76 -12.59
N VAL A 795 -41.95 -3.65 -13.37
CA VAL A 795 -41.73 -2.50 -14.28
C VAL A 795 -42.77 -2.47 -15.41
N THR A 796 -43.18 -3.61 -15.96
CA THR A 796 -44.25 -3.67 -16.97
C THR A 796 -45.66 -3.42 -16.42
N MET A 797 -45.86 -3.50 -15.10
CA MET A 797 -47.13 -3.13 -14.47
C MET A 797 -47.26 -1.62 -14.23
N PHE A 798 -46.19 -0.83 -14.42
CA PHE A 798 -46.16 0.62 -14.24
C PHE A 798 -45.83 1.41 -15.54
N VAL A 799 -45.96 0.78 -16.71
CA VAL A 799 -45.88 1.42 -18.04
C VAL A 799 -47.24 1.37 -18.73
#